data_AF-A0A359B083-F1
#
_entry.id   AF-A0A359B083-F1
#
_cell.length_a   1.000
_cell.length_b   1.000
_cell.length_c   1.000
_cell.angle_alpha   90.00
_cell.angle_beta   90.00
_cell.angle_gamma   90.00
#
_symmetry.space_group_name_H-M   'P 1'
#
loop_
_entity.id
_entity.type
_entity.pdbx_description
1 polymer ?
#
loop_
_entity_poly.entity_id
_entity_poly.type
_entity_poly.pdbx_seq_one_letter_code
_entity_poly.pdbx_strand_id
1 'polypeptide(L)'
;MKYITYVCAALLTVALYSCTDDSVVPEQPAEKDGTLLNLHISDIVQPTTRLAELGGSGNISQGKSPTNGANKENIGLYIYYQDDYDANNLTRPYVRNLECKVEGGKIVPLDNSSIYIYDRMTIVAFYPYNGAADDYTFKTKDDEKRYPITEGDYSYQFYIPYRAQANVNPTTAYYVELDLYPVQTTKIQVVLTTSNPDLFPEITDGKDGKVKLVPSIDPQDAASGEDKREYWVDIPEQGFAAPNPVSSGQYVRRYNAYIWKNNDPKSDTNPHHGDTPNHNDNTIKKGEILLKSGALTLFFPQDVEIKEGLVYRYGYNIDTGELFIPTSDALIYDAATLGATGGGYQVCDIDLKDVSEWTPVNLSGNSLYDGGGHAVKNMKISQLTTDKNAGLFGTLSANATVKNLHLESPEIDIDFSGATSTDTCHVGGLVGKLNRVLTPAEIEALLKAELGNLPPDLPQSVIDALVEDLKKSFTGGTSSIQGCKVSEPTITVKGNNLIAGGLAGIVGDNDKFKGSITNSYVLGGSIKVNEASPQEYENAQVGAFAGSLKSGSITNSYTTATAKAHVKKVTGTPPVVTSEEVAKGFTNVVTTPSGINRTVTDSYTKNLKDDVTGVQDFDSAWPGWSTLTEWPLFSSPAVWGSNGSSPSTYPTLIWESLLDIKKIIRL
;
A
#
# COMPACT_ATOMS: atom_id res chain seq x y z
N MET A 1 27.24 -45.03 68.75
CA MET A 1 26.35 -43.94 69.20
C MET A 1 26.89 -42.52 68.96
N LYS A 2 28.20 -42.26 68.77
CA LYS A 2 28.69 -40.90 68.48
C LYS A 2 28.41 -40.39 67.06
N TYR A 3 28.25 -41.26 66.06
CA TYR A 3 28.04 -40.85 64.66
C TYR A 3 26.61 -40.44 64.30
N ILE A 4 25.59 -40.92 65.04
CA ILE A 4 24.18 -40.54 64.79
C ILE A 4 23.90 -39.11 65.30
N THR A 5 24.54 -38.68 66.39
CA THR A 5 24.37 -37.32 66.92
C THR A 5 24.98 -36.26 66.01
N TYR A 6 26.09 -36.55 65.33
CA TYR A 6 26.69 -35.62 64.36
C TYR A 6 25.89 -35.53 63.05
N VAL A 7 25.29 -36.63 62.60
CA VAL A 7 24.45 -36.64 61.39
C VAL A 7 23.11 -35.93 61.63
N CYS A 8 22.51 -36.08 62.81
CA CYS A 8 21.31 -35.31 63.18
C CYS A 8 21.59 -33.82 63.39
N ALA A 9 22.76 -33.45 63.93
CA ALA A 9 23.15 -32.05 64.08
C ALA A 9 23.44 -31.37 62.73
N ALA A 10 24.03 -32.10 61.76
CA ALA A 10 24.27 -31.61 60.40
C ALA A 10 22.98 -31.48 59.56
N LEU A 11 22.02 -32.40 59.72
CA LEU A 11 20.72 -32.30 59.05
C LEU A 11 19.85 -31.16 59.62
N LEU A 12 19.97 -30.85 60.91
CA LEU A 12 19.26 -29.71 61.51
C LEU A 12 19.84 -28.35 61.08
N THR A 13 21.16 -28.24 60.86
CA THR A 13 21.77 -27.02 60.30
C THR A 13 21.46 -26.81 58.82
N VAL A 14 21.34 -27.88 58.03
CA VAL A 14 20.92 -27.77 56.61
C VAL A 14 19.43 -27.42 56.49
N ALA A 15 18.58 -27.93 57.39
CA ALA A 15 17.16 -27.54 57.43
C ALA A 15 16.96 -26.07 57.87
N LEU A 16 17.75 -25.59 58.83
CA LEU A 16 17.69 -24.19 59.31
C LEU A 16 18.32 -23.17 58.34
N TYR A 17 19.22 -23.59 57.43
CA TYR A 17 19.72 -22.75 56.33
C TYR A 17 18.74 -22.65 55.15
N SER A 18 17.72 -23.52 55.08
CA SER A 18 16.66 -23.45 54.07
C SER A 18 15.43 -22.66 54.50
N CYS A 19 15.48 -22.05 55.69
CA CYS A 19 14.41 -21.22 56.26
C CYS A 19 15.01 -20.00 56.97
N THR A 20 15.73 -19.16 56.23
CA THR A 20 15.89 -17.74 56.59
C THR A 20 15.61 -16.91 55.34
N ASP A 21 14.59 -16.07 55.48
CA ASP A 21 14.06 -15.09 54.53
C ASP A 21 15.10 -14.47 53.58
N ASP A 22 14.78 -14.52 52.29
CA ASP A 22 14.43 -13.33 51.49
C ASP A 22 15.18 -12.03 51.84
N SER A 23 16.46 -12.00 51.53
CA SER A 23 17.13 -10.75 51.15
C SER A 23 18.30 -11.00 50.20
N VAL A 24 18.14 -11.91 49.24
CA VAL A 24 19.03 -11.93 48.08
C VAL A 24 18.56 -10.81 47.16
N VAL A 25 19.12 -9.62 47.37
CA VAL A 25 19.34 -8.69 46.25
C VAL A 25 20.01 -9.55 45.17
N PRO A 26 19.43 -9.71 43.98
CA PRO A 26 20.10 -10.50 42.95
C PRO A 26 21.46 -9.86 42.73
N GLU A 27 22.55 -10.59 43.03
CA GLU A 27 23.86 -10.18 42.57
C GLU A 27 23.72 -9.97 41.07
N GLN A 28 24.04 -8.77 40.58
CA GLN A 28 24.06 -8.51 39.15
C GLN A 28 24.94 -9.60 38.52
N PRO A 29 24.40 -10.40 37.57
CA PRO A 29 25.19 -11.43 36.93
C PRO A 29 26.41 -10.79 36.28
N ALA A 30 27.58 -11.41 36.43
CA ALA A 30 28.81 -10.89 35.86
C ALA A 30 28.63 -10.67 34.33
N GLU A 31 29.15 -9.56 33.80
CA GLU A 31 29.11 -9.19 32.37
C GLU A 31 29.61 -10.31 31.42
N LYS A 32 30.31 -11.33 31.95
CA LYS A 32 30.96 -12.40 31.18
C LYS A 32 30.03 -13.52 30.69
N ASP A 33 28.83 -13.66 31.25
CA ASP A 33 27.92 -14.78 30.93
C ASP A 33 26.69 -14.36 30.10
N GLY A 34 26.48 -13.06 29.89
CA GLY A 34 25.34 -12.52 29.13
C GLY A 34 25.71 -12.18 27.68
N THR A 35 24.73 -12.22 26.78
CA THR A 35 24.93 -11.75 25.40
C THR A 35 24.55 -10.28 25.30
N LEU A 36 25.44 -9.44 24.75
CA LEU A 36 25.17 -8.02 24.54
C LEU A 36 23.94 -7.84 23.64
N LEU A 37 22.98 -7.05 24.11
CA LEU A 37 21.77 -6.69 23.37
C LEU A 37 22.07 -5.60 22.35
N ASN A 38 21.77 -5.86 21.08
CA ASN A 38 21.76 -4.85 20.02
C ASN A 38 20.32 -4.63 19.56
N LEU A 39 19.74 -3.51 19.98
CA LEU A 39 18.39 -3.10 19.61
C LEU A 39 18.42 -2.12 18.45
N HIS A 40 17.55 -2.35 17.48
CA HIS A 40 17.37 -1.50 16.31
C HIS A 40 15.91 -1.14 16.14
N ILE A 41 15.69 -0.02 15.47
CA ILE A 41 14.38 0.45 15.06
C ILE A 41 14.45 0.83 13.59
N SER A 42 13.51 0.31 12.82
CA SER A 42 13.36 0.70 11.43
C SER A 42 12.76 2.09 11.30
N ASP A 43 13.04 2.71 10.16
CA ASP A 43 12.39 3.92 9.73
C ASP A 43 10.87 3.72 9.71
N ILE A 44 10.14 4.58 10.43
CA ILE A 44 8.67 4.53 10.52
C ILE A 44 8.14 5.33 9.33
N VAL A 45 8.58 4.93 8.13
CA VAL A 45 8.43 5.74 6.92
C VAL A 45 7.30 5.22 6.03
N GLN A 46 6.94 3.92 6.02
CA GLN A 46 5.75 3.39 5.30
C GLN A 46 5.40 1.96 5.78
N PRO A 47 4.10 1.63 6.03
CA PRO A 47 3.16 1.40 4.93
C PRO A 47 1.82 2.15 5.07
N THR A 48 1.46 2.83 3.98
CA THR A 48 0.16 3.14 3.31
C THR A 48 -1.21 2.94 3.99
N THR A 49 -1.33 2.31 5.17
CA THR A 49 -2.62 2.08 5.86
C THR A 49 -2.59 2.27 7.39
N ARG A 50 -1.43 2.56 8.00
CA ARG A 50 -1.29 2.74 9.46
C ARG A 50 -0.89 4.18 9.82
N LEU A 51 -1.22 4.58 11.05
CA LEU A 51 -0.81 5.85 11.62
C LEU A 51 0.71 5.85 11.91
N ALA A 52 1.52 6.31 10.95
CA ALA A 52 2.98 6.29 11.01
C ALA A 52 3.52 7.68 10.66
N GLU A 53 3.73 8.54 11.66
CA GLU A 53 4.08 9.96 11.47
C GLU A 53 5.36 10.38 12.20
N LEU A 54 6.06 9.40 12.77
CA LEU A 54 7.41 9.59 13.29
C LEU A 54 8.42 9.83 12.17
N GLY A 55 8.12 9.40 10.95
CA GLY A 55 9.02 9.53 9.80
C GLY A 55 10.28 8.70 9.99
N GLY A 56 11.44 9.25 9.61
CA GLY A 56 12.72 8.56 9.80
C GLY A 56 13.04 8.33 11.27
N SER A 57 13.67 7.19 11.59
CA SER A 57 14.08 6.78 12.94
C SER A 57 14.89 7.84 13.69
N GLY A 58 15.67 8.65 12.96
CA GLY A 58 16.42 9.79 13.50
C GLY A 58 15.57 10.91 14.11
N ASN A 59 14.27 10.99 13.81
CA ASN A 59 13.38 11.99 14.38
C ASN A 59 13.07 11.73 15.86
N ILE A 60 13.14 10.47 16.31
CA ILE A 60 12.83 10.03 17.68
C ILE A 60 13.70 10.75 18.72
N SER A 61 14.96 11.00 18.40
CA SER A 61 15.91 11.69 19.29
C SER A 61 16.23 13.13 18.88
N GLN A 62 15.60 13.66 17.83
CA GLN A 62 15.76 15.06 17.42
C GLN A 62 14.55 15.94 17.77
N GLY A 63 13.43 15.34 18.19
CA GLY A 63 12.23 16.08 18.60
C GLY A 63 11.54 16.86 17.47
N LYS A 64 11.70 16.44 16.20
CA LYS A 64 11.39 17.24 15.00
C LYS A 64 10.09 16.90 14.25
N SER A 65 9.20 16.05 14.76
CA SER A 65 7.94 15.65 14.08
C SER A 65 6.72 15.92 14.99
N PRO A 66 5.49 16.04 14.45
CA PRO A 66 4.60 17.20 14.56
C PRO A 66 4.08 17.47 15.99
N THR A 67 4.94 17.64 16.99
CA THR A 67 4.54 17.94 18.36
C THR A 67 4.37 19.44 18.53
N ASN A 68 3.18 19.90 18.89
CA ASN A 68 2.99 21.27 19.35
C ASN A 68 3.36 21.36 20.83
N GLY A 69 4.53 21.93 21.12
CA GLY A 69 5.05 22.00 22.48
C GLY A 69 6.36 21.24 22.66
N ALA A 70 6.88 21.26 23.88
CA ALA A 70 8.25 20.85 24.24
C ALA A 70 8.67 19.54 23.55
N ASN A 71 9.84 19.57 22.89
CA ASN A 71 10.44 18.45 22.18
C ASN A 71 10.36 17.16 23.02
N LYS A 72 9.48 16.24 22.62
CA LYS A 72 9.42 14.90 23.19
C LYS A 72 10.41 14.02 22.43
N GLU A 73 11.43 13.57 23.13
CA GLU A 73 12.56 12.84 22.58
C GLU A 73 12.69 11.48 23.28
N ASN A 74 13.45 10.58 22.65
CA ASN A 74 13.93 9.33 23.25
C ASN A 74 12.85 8.28 23.54
N ILE A 75 13.30 7.08 23.87
CA ILE A 75 12.49 5.89 24.14
C ILE A 75 12.65 5.51 25.61
N GLY A 76 11.55 5.15 26.27
CA GLY A 76 11.59 4.43 27.55
C GLY A 76 11.62 2.93 27.33
N LEU A 77 12.66 2.26 27.80
CA LEU A 77 12.88 0.83 27.62
C LEU A 77 12.58 0.04 28.91
N TYR A 78 11.76 -0.99 28.78
CA TYR A 78 11.48 -1.99 29.80
C TYR A 78 11.89 -3.37 29.30
N ILE A 79 12.50 -4.17 30.17
CA ILE A 79 12.85 -5.57 29.87
C ILE A 79 12.36 -6.44 31.02
N TYR A 80 11.66 -7.51 30.70
CA TYR A 80 11.12 -8.49 31.65
C TYR A 80 11.66 -9.88 31.33
N TYR A 81 11.76 -10.74 32.35
CA TYR A 81 11.85 -12.17 32.07
C TYR A 81 10.56 -12.63 31.39
N GLN A 82 10.69 -13.48 30.37
CA GLN A 82 9.53 -13.88 29.56
C GLN A 82 8.46 -14.56 30.41
N ASP A 83 8.86 -15.40 31.37
CA ASP A 83 7.91 -16.11 32.24
C ASP A 83 7.09 -15.14 33.12
N ASP A 84 7.70 -14.06 33.63
CA ASP A 84 7.01 -13.01 34.39
C ASP A 84 6.05 -12.21 33.50
N TYR A 85 6.49 -11.89 32.28
CA TYR A 85 5.66 -11.19 31.30
C TYR A 85 4.47 -12.07 30.89
N ASP A 86 4.68 -13.34 30.59
CA ASP A 86 3.61 -14.29 30.23
C ASP A 86 2.62 -14.50 31.39
N ALA A 87 3.12 -14.51 32.63
CA ALA A 87 2.30 -14.56 33.85
C ALA A 87 1.57 -13.24 34.18
N ASN A 88 1.74 -12.18 33.36
CA ASN A 88 1.15 -10.86 33.57
C ASN A 88 1.59 -10.18 34.88
N ASN A 89 2.81 -10.45 35.33
CA ASN A 89 3.41 -9.88 36.54
C ASN A 89 4.56 -8.94 36.18
N LEU A 90 4.26 -7.66 35.99
CA LEU A 90 5.24 -6.66 35.55
C LEU A 90 5.94 -5.93 36.69
N THR A 91 5.75 -6.40 37.94
CA THR A 91 6.31 -5.72 39.12
C THR A 91 7.83 -5.77 39.21
N ARG A 92 8.46 -6.74 38.53
CA ARG A 92 9.91 -7.03 38.59
C ARG A 92 10.58 -6.95 37.21
N PRO A 93 10.61 -5.77 36.57
CA PRO A 93 11.40 -5.58 35.37
C PRO A 93 12.89 -5.77 35.66
N TYR A 94 13.57 -6.43 34.74
CA TYR A 94 15.03 -6.51 34.68
C TYR A 94 15.64 -5.15 34.32
N VAL A 95 15.06 -4.44 33.35
CA VAL A 95 15.36 -3.03 33.04
C VAL A 95 14.08 -2.22 33.19
N ARG A 96 14.12 -1.15 33.97
CA ARG A 96 12.96 -0.28 34.24
C ARG A 96 13.17 1.10 33.65
N ASN A 97 12.30 1.46 32.70
CA ASN A 97 12.21 2.81 32.13
C ASN A 97 13.56 3.44 31.77
N LEU A 98 14.44 2.68 31.15
CA LEU A 98 15.74 3.19 30.75
C LEU A 98 15.55 4.13 29.57
N GLU A 99 16.03 5.37 29.70
CA GLU A 99 15.99 6.35 28.63
C GLU A 99 17.03 5.99 27.56
N CYS A 100 16.57 5.82 26.32
CA CYS A 100 17.39 5.46 25.18
C CYS A 100 17.21 6.45 24.02
N LYS A 101 18.31 6.83 23.37
CA LYS A 101 18.31 7.59 22.13
C LYS A 101 18.43 6.68 20.90
N VAL A 102 18.08 7.20 19.72
CA VAL A 102 18.22 6.51 18.43
C VAL A 102 19.34 7.16 17.62
N GLU A 103 20.37 6.37 17.29
CA GLU A 103 21.53 6.79 16.49
C GLU A 103 21.71 5.83 15.31
N GLY A 104 21.49 6.31 14.08
CA GLY A 104 21.62 5.48 12.87
C GLY A 104 20.72 4.23 12.87
N GLY A 105 19.50 4.35 13.43
CA GLY A 105 18.56 3.24 13.59
C GLY A 105 18.84 2.33 14.80
N LYS A 106 19.92 2.56 15.56
CA LYS A 106 20.24 1.79 16.77
C LYS A 106 19.70 2.47 18.02
N ILE A 107 19.11 1.69 18.92
CA ILE A 107 18.65 2.16 20.23
C ILE A 107 19.83 2.03 21.22
N VAL A 108 20.24 3.16 21.79
CA VAL A 108 21.40 3.26 22.70
C VAL A 108 20.97 3.91 24.00
N PRO A 109 21.25 3.32 25.17
CA PRO A 109 21.02 3.98 26.46
C PRO A 109 21.70 5.34 26.53
N LEU A 110 21.00 6.35 27.07
CA LEU A 110 21.53 7.71 27.13
C LEU A 110 22.78 7.81 28.04
N ASP A 111 22.86 6.95 29.04
CA ASP A 111 24.01 6.80 29.94
C ASP A 111 25.17 5.99 29.33
N ASN A 112 25.01 5.49 28.10
CA ASN A 112 25.92 4.59 27.39
C ASN A 112 26.18 3.25 28.12
N SER A 113 25.25 2.82 28.98
CA SER A 113 25.30 1.49 29.58
C SER A 113 25.11 0.38 28.54
N SER A 114 25.74 -0.77 28.78
CA SER A 114 25.50 -1.98 28.01
C SER A 114 24.39 -2.80 28.65
N ILE A 115 23.48 -3.34 27.84
CA ILE A 115 22.43 -4.25 28.31
C ILE A 115 22.80 -5.67 27.89
N TYR A 116 22.80 -6.59 28.85
CA TYR A 116 23.09 -8.01 28.60
C TYR A 116 21.84 -8.88 28.81
N ILE A 117 21.62 -9.81 27.88
CA ILE A 117 20.55 -10.81 27.91
C ILE A 117 21.10 -12.14 28.42
N TYR A 118 20.48 -12.65 29.47
CA TYR A 118 20.91 -13.88 30.17
C TYR A 118 19.93 -15.05 29.99
N ASP A 119 18.69 -14.78 29.59
CA ASP A 119 17.63 -15.78 29.41
C ASP A 119 16.61 -15.27 28.37
N ARG A 120 15.53 -16.00 28.17
CA ARG A 120 14.35 -15.57 27.41
C ARG A 120 13.70 -14.37 28.11
N MET A 121 13.67 -13.25 27.41
CA MET A 121 13.18 -11.97 27.91
C MET A 121 12.22 -11.34 26.91
N THR A 122 11.33 -10.49 27.41
CA THR A 122 10.46 -9.64 26.58
C THR A 122 10.89 -8.20 26.75
N ILE A 123 11.16 -7.55 25.62
CA ILE A 123 11.48 -6.14 25.53
C ILE A 123 10.19 -5.39 25.21
N VAL A 124 9.95 -4.31 25.94
CA VAL A 124 8.86 -3.37 25.68
C VAL A 124 9.45 -1.97 25.64
N ALA A 125 9.17 -1.24 24.56
CA ALA A 125 9.67 0.11 24.34
C ALA A 125 8.50 1.07 24.12
N PHE A 126 8.65 2.30 24.60
CA PHE A 126 7.64 3.33 24.49
C PHE A 126 8.24 4.65 24.02
N TYR A 127 7.57 5.30 23.09
CA TYR A 127 7.88 6.66 22.66
C TYR A 127 6.66 7.57 22.86
N PRO A 128 6.86 8.82 23.36
CA PRO A 128 8.13 9.36 23.83
C PRO A 128 8.54 8.83 25.20
N TYR A 129 9.80 9.07 25.58
CA TYR A 129 10.29 8.79 26.92
C TYR A 129 9.49 9.61 27.96
N ASN A 130 9.17 8.96 29.08
CA ASN A 130 8.47 9.57 30.19
C ASN A 130 9.32 9.43 31.47
N GLY A 131 9.93 10.53 31.91
CA GLY A 131 10.76 10.57 33.12
C GLY A 131 9.98 10.66 34.44
N ALA A 132 8.66 10.85 34.41
CA ALA A 132 7.80 10.86 35.61
C ALA A 132 7.52 9.42 36.06
N ALA A 133 8.55 8.75 36.60
CA ALA A 133 8.52 7.32 36.90
C ALA A 133 7.54 6.91 38.03
N ASP A 134 7.13 7.84 38.89
CA ASP A 134 6.31 7.56 40.07
C ASP A 134 4.82 7.26 39.74
N ASP A 135 4.33 7.65 38.55
CA ASP A 135 2.93 7.41 38.15
C ASP A 135 2.67 6.03 37.52
N TYR A 136 3.71 5.31 37.06
CA TYR A 136 3.56 4.12 36.21
C TYR A 136 4.37 2.91 36.70
N THR A 137 4.17 2.52 37.97
CA THR A 137 4.61 1.18 38.41
C THR A 137 3.74 0.12 37.75
N PHE A 138 4.17 -0.37 36.58
CA PHE A 138 3.49 -1.47 35.89
C PHE A 138 3.41 -2.70 36.80
N LYS A 139 2.18 -3.17 37.03
CA LYS A 139 1.92 -4.43 37.74
C LYS A 139 1.44 -5.49 36.76
N THR A 140 0.75 -5.06 35.70
CA THR A 140 0.13 -5.89 34.67
C THR A 140 0.32 -5.26 33.29
N LYS A 141 0.12 -6.05 32.24
CA LYS A 141 0.12 -5.61 30.83
C LYS A 141 -0.91 -4.51 30.55
N ASP A 142 -1.99 -4.42 31.33
CA ASP A 142 -2.97 -3.34 31.16
C ASP A 142 -2.41 -1.99 31.62
N ASP A 143 -1.46 -1.97 32.56
CA ASP A 143 -0.81 -0.73 33.00
C ASP A 143 0.08 -0.15 31.89
N GLU A 144 0.67 -0.99 31.03
CA GLU A 144 1.47 -0.56 29.87
C GLU A 144 0.66 0.28 28.87
N LYS A 145 -0.66 0.06 28.78
CA LYS A 145 -1.54 0.89 27.95
C LYS A 145 -1.62 2.32 28.45
N ARG A 146 -1.39 2.56 29.74
CA ARG A 146 -1.50 3.90 30.36
C ARG A 146 -0.20 4.70 30.30
N TYR A 147 0.92 4.04 30.03
CA TYR A 147 2.26 4.63 30.01
C TYR A 147 2.42 5.90 29.16
N PRO A 148 1.84 6.02 27.96
CA PRO A 148 2.07 7.18 27.12
C PRO A 148 1.20 8.39 27.46
N ILE A 149 0.23 8.23 28.38
CA ILE A 149 -0.72 9.26 28.77
C ILE A 149 -0.09 10.06 29.92
N THR A 150 0.85 10.96 29.64
CA THR A 150 1.45 11.77 30.73
C THR A 150 0.48 12.76 31.37
N GLU A 151 -0.73 12.92 30.83
CA GLU A 151 -1.69 13.92 31.26
C GLU A 151 -3.05 13.23 31.40
N GLY A 152 -3.64 13.21 32.60
CA GLY A 152 -4.97 12.63 32.85
C GLY A 152 -6.13 13.34 32.13
N ASP A 153 -5.81 14.25 31.21
CA ASP A 153 -6.70 15.05 30.38
C ASP A 153 -6.15 15.07 28.94
N TYR A 154 -6.90 14.47 28.03
CA TYR A 154 -6.55 14.35 26.61
C TYR A 154 -6.42 15.71 25.89
N SER A 155 -6.99 16.78 26.44
CA SER A 155 -6.98 18.12 25.84
C SER A 155 -5.58 18.78 25.85
N TYR A 156 -4.61 18.16 26.52
CA TYR A 156 -3.21 18.58 26.56
C TYR A 156 -2.26 17.66 25.75
N GLN A 157 -2.80 16.62 25.11
CA GLN A 157 -1.99 15.64 24.41
C GLN A 157 -1.55 16.14 23.03
N PHE A 158 -0.27 16.54 22.92
CA PHE A 158 0.35 17.05 21.69
C PHE A 158 1.43 16.13 21.10
N TYR A 159 1.23 14.82 21.09
CA TYR A 159 2.08 13.86 20.38
C TYR A 159 1.35 12.54 20.14
N ILE A 160 1.77 11.74 19.16
CA ILE A 160 1.27 10.36 18.98
C ILE A 160 2.15 9.41 19.80
N PRO A 161 1.60 8.51 20.62
CA PRO A 161 2.41 7.59 21.40
C PRO A 161 2.61 6.29 20.65
N TYR A 162 3.78 5.71 20.85
CA TYR A 162 4.15 4.47 20.19
C TYR A 162 4.64 3.45 21.20
N ARG A 163 4.37 2.18 20.88
CA ARG A 163 4.85 1.02 21.62
C ARG A 163 5.53 0.06 20.65
N ALA A 164 6.57 -0.62 21.11
CA ALA A 164 7.11 -1.79 20.44
C ALA A 164 7.28 -2.93 21.45
N GLN A 165 7.28 -4.16 20.94
CA GLN A 165 7.55 -5.35 21.72
C GLN A 165 8.31 -6.36 20.89
N ALA A 166 9.33 -6.97 21.49
CA ALA A 166 10.03 -8.11 20.91
C ALA A 166 10.38 -9.14 21.99
N ASN A 167 10.45 -10.40 21.58
CA ASN A 167 11.02 -11.45 22.43
C ASN A 167 12.48 -11.66 22.04
N VAL A 168 13.34 -11.78 23.04
CA VAL A 168 14.78 -11.96 22.87
C VAL A 168 15.26 -13.12 23.74
N ASN A 169 16.32 -13.77 23.30
CA ASN A 169 17.06 -14.72 24.12
C ASN A 169 18.57 -14.56 23.80
N PRO A 170 19.48 -15.26 24.51
CA PRO A 170 20.91 -15.10 24.27
C PRO A 170 21.35 -15.38 22.82
N THR A 171 20.65 -16.26 22.08
CA THR A 171 21.02 -16.55 20.68
C THR A 171 20.49 -15.53 19.68
N THR A 172 19.54 -14.67 20.06
CA THR A 172 18.98 -13.62 19.17
C THR A 172 19.38 -12.20 19.58
N ALA A 173 19.96 -12.01 20.78
CA ALA A 173 20.31 -10.69 21.32
C ALA A 173 21.31 -9.89 20.45
N TYR A 174 22.03 -10.55 19.53
CA TYR A 174 22.94 -9.89 18.59
C TYR A 174 22.21 -8.98 17.58
N TYR A 175 20.91 -9.18 17.36
CA TYR A 175 20.08 -8.30 16.54
C TYR A 175 18.60 -8.47 16.91
N VAL A 176 18.00 -7.41 17.43
CA VAL A 176 16.55 -7.34 17.69
C VAL A 176 16.00 -6.06 17.08
N GLU A 177 15.07 -6.21 16.16
CA GLU A 177 14.32 -5.11 15.56
C GLU A 177 13.05 -4.85 16.36
N LEU A 178 12.80 -3.58 16.68
CA LEU A 178 11.58 -3.11 17.32
C LEU A 178 10.71 -2.37 16.32
N ASP A 179 9.53 -2.93 16.04
CA ASP A 179 8.50 -2.28 15.25
C ASP A 179 7.63 -1.39 16.14
N LEU A 180 7.90 -0.07 16.14
CA LEU A 180 7.02 0.89 16.81
C LEU A 180 5.68 0.96 16.07
N TYR A 181 4.60 0.78 16.83
CA TYR A 181 3.25 1.00 16.37
C TYR A 181 2.54 2.02 17.25
N PRO A 182 1.69 2.88 16.66
CA PRO A 182 0.90 3.86 17.39
C PRO A 182 -0.05 3.15 18.36
N VAL A 183 -0.19 3.67 19.57
CA VAL A 183 -1.13 3.17 20.58
C VAL A 183 -2.19 4.20 20.89
N GLN A 184 -3.41 3.75 21.18
CA GLN A 184 -4.54 4.58 21.58
C GLN A 184 -4.93 5.70 20.61
N THR A 185 -4.30 5.82 19.46
CA THR A 185 -4.55 6.90 18.50
C THR A 185 -5.05 6.32 17.19
N THR A 186 -6.08 6.91 16.63
CA THR A 186 -6.51 6.72 15.25
C THR A 186 -6.39 8.04 14.49
N LYS A 187 -6.29 7.97 13.17
CA LYS A 187 -6.30 9.13 12.29
C LYS A 187 -7.55 9.12 11.44
N ILE A 188 -8.23 10.26 11.36
CA ILE A 188 -9.25 10.52 10.36
C ILE A 188 -8.67 11.52 9.38
N GLN A 189 -8.67 11.16 8.11
CA GLN A 189 -8.17 11.99 7.03
C GLN A 189 -9.28 12.27 6.04
N VAL A 190 -9.44 13.55 5.70
CA VAL A 190 -10.33 14.00 4.62
C VAL A 190 -9.47 14.49 3.47
N VAL A 191 -9.61 13.85 2.31
CA VAL A 191 -8.96 14.22 1.05
C VAL A 191 -9.98 14.96 0.21
N LEU A 192 -9.75 16.25 -0.03
CA LEU A 192 -10.58 17.07 -0.90
C LEU A 192 -9.88 17.22 -2.25
N THR A 193 -10.66 17.16 -3.33
CA THR A 193 -10.17 17.47 -4.68
C THR A 193 -11.03 18.52 -5.36
N THR A 194 -10.43 19.33 -6.22
CA THR A 194 -11.12 20.35 -7.03
C THR A 194 -10.24 20.81 -8.17
N SER A 195 -10.86 21.32 -9.23
CA SER A 195 -10.23 22.02 -10.35
C SER A 195 -9.91 23.49 -10.04
N ASN A 196 -10.45 24.05 -8.95
CA ASN A 196 -10.18 25.41 -8.53
C ASN A 196 -9.69 25.45 -7.07
N PRO A 197 -8.40 25.77 -6.82
CA PRO A 197 -7.85 25.79 -5.47
C PRO A 197 -8.53 26.79 -4.53
N ASP A 198 -9.21 27.81 -5.07
CA ASP A 198 -9.98 28.79 -4.28
C ASP A 198 -11.26 28.18 -3.67
N LEU A 199 -11.70 27.00 -4.12
CA LEU A 199 -12.85 26.28 -3.55
C LEU A 199 -12.49 25.46 -2.30
N PHE A 200 -11.21 25.26 -2.03
CA PHE A 200 -10.84 24.59 -0.79
C PHE A 200 -11.27 25.44 0.41
N PRO A 201 -11.78 24.80 1.49
CA PRO A 201 -12.00 25.48 2.75
C PRO A 201 -10.77 26.31 3.17
N GLU A 202 -11.02 27.54 3.61
CA GLU A 202 -9.99 28.42 4.14
C GLU A 202 -9.32 27.77 5.34
N ILE A 203 -7.99 27.76 5.36
CA ILE A 203 -7.20 27.28 6.50
C ILE A 203 -7.22 28.32 7.65
N THR A 204 -6.98 27.87 8.89
CA THR A 204 -6.93 28.73 10.08
C THR A 204 -5.87 29.86 9.97
N ASP A 205 -6.09 30.97 10.66
CA ASP A 205 -5.11 32.02 10.94
C ASP A 205 -4.33 31.77 12.25
N GLY A 206 -4.53 30.60 12.87
CA GLY A 206 -3.92 30.16 14.12
C GLY A 206 -4.77 30.47 15.37
N LYS A 207 -6.06 30.82 15.22
CA LYS A 207 -7.05 31.00 16.32
C LYS A 207 -8.48 30.61 15.90
N ASP A 208 -9.13 29.70 16.64
CA ASP A 208 -10.43 29.05 16.38
C ASP A 208 -10.65 28.59 14.91
N GLY A 209 -10.04 27.47 14.55
CA GLY A 209 -9.89 26.99 13.17
C GLY A 209 -11.16 27.05 12.32
N LYS A 210 -11.00 27.56 11.08
CA LYS A 210 -12.09 27.69 10.10
C LYS A 210 -12.59 26.34 9.57
N VAL A 211 -11.80 25.28 9.74
CA VAL A 211 -12.17 23.90 9.41
C VAL A 211 -12.18 23.08 10.71
N LYS A 212 -13.27 22.36 10.95
CA LYS A 212 -13.45 21.49 12.12
C LYS A 212 -13.66 20.06 11.65
N LEU A 213 -12.78 19.15 12.04
CA LEU A 213 -12.92 17.71 11.79
C LEU A 213 -13.48 17.02 13.03
N VAL A 214 -14.57 16.25 12.86
CA VAL A 214 -15.20 15.43 13.91
C VAL A 214 -15.49 16.20 15.21
N PRO A 215 -16.22 17.33 15.15
CA PRO A 215 -16.43 18.21 16.32
C PRO A 215 -17.29 17.59 17.44
N SER A 216 -17.89 16.42 17.23
CA SER A 216 -18.68 15.70 18.24
C SER A 216 -17.83 15.01 19.30
N ILE A 217 -16.62 14.59 18.94
CA ILE A 217 -15.71 13.84 19.83
C ILE A 217 -14.84 14.76 20.69
N ASP A 218 -14.68 16.02 20.30
CA ASP A 218 -13.90 16.97 21.08
C ASP A 218 -14.38 18.41 20.91
N PRO A 219 -15.29 18.85 21.79
CA PRO A 219 -15.78 20.21 21.76
C PRO A 219 -14.74 21.20 22.28
N GLN A 220 -14.75 22.41 21.72
CA GLN A 220 -14.01 23.58 22.21
C GLN A 220 -14.15 23.73 23.73
N ASP A 221 -13.04 24.04 24.43
CA ASP A 221 -13.09 24.44 25.84
C ASP A 221 -13.84 25.78 25.94
N ALA A 222 -15.10 25.72 26.37
CA ALA A 222 -15.98 26.87 26.47
C ALA A 222 -15.49 27.93 27.49
N ALA A 223 -14.59 27.57 28.41
CA ALA A 223 -14.10 28.46 29.46
C ALA A 223 -12.92 29.33 29.01
N SER A 224 -12.01 28.78 28.20
CA SER A 224 -10.88 29.51 27.62
C SER A 224 -11.20 30.13 26.25
N GLY A 225 -12.19 29.56 25.53
CA GLY A 225 -12.50 29.95 24.16
C GLY A 225 -11.43 29.49 23.15
N GLU A 226 -10.41 28.77 23.61
CA GLU A 226 -9.30 28.26 22.78
C GLU A 226 -9.61 26.82 22.36
N ASP A 227 -9.54 26.56 21.06
CA ASP A 227 -9.56 25.21 20.53
C ASP A 227 -8.14 24.63 20.68
N LYS A 228 -7.94 23.80 21.72
CA LYS A 228 -6.65 23.24 22.09
C LYS A 228 -6.04 22.31 21.01
N ARG A 229 -6.79 22.03 19.93
CA ARG A 229 -6.37 21.19 18.80
C ARG A 229 -5.98 21.93 17.54
N GLU A 230 -6.01 23.26 17.50
CA GLU A 230 -5.79 24.02 16.27
C GLU A 230 -4.49 23.74 15.52
N TYR A 231 -3.48 23.25 16.22
CA TYR A 231 -2.22 22.90 15.59
C TYR A 231 -2.10 21.44 15.11
N TRP A 232 -3.11 20.60 15.32
CA TRP A 232 -3.18 19.19 14.87
C TRP A 232 -4.19 18.94 13.76
N VAL A 233 -5.13 19.87 13.57
CA VAL A 233 -6.31 19.66 12.70
C VAL A 233 -6.16 20.30 11.31
N ASP A 234 -5.29 21.30 11.15
CA ASP A 234 -5.22 22.10 9.91
C ASP A 234 -3.78 22.46 9.50
N ILE A 235 -2.81 21.53 9.57
CA ILE A 235 -1.51 21.77 8.90
C ILE A 235 -1.67 21.42 7.42
N PRO A 236 -1.78 22.38 6.49
CA PRO A 236 -1.67 22.05 5.08
C PRO A 236 -0.28 21.43 4.86
N GLU A 237 -0.23 20.24 4.25
CA GLU A 237 0.94 19.90 3.45
C GLU A 237 1.13 21.07 2.48
N GLN A 238 2.26 21.78 2.61
CA GLN A 238 2.52 23.04 1.91
C GLN A 238 2.23 22.92 0.42
N GLY A 239 1.19 23.63 -0.04
CA GLY A 239 0.92 23.95 -1.44
C GLY A 239 0.57 22.76 -2.33
N PHE A 240 -0.51 22.88 -3.11
CA PHE A 240 -0.65 22.06 -4.31
C PHE A 240 0.31 22.61 -5.35
N ALA A 241 1.11 21.75 -5.97
CA ALA A 241 1.62 22.10 -7.28
C ALA A 241 0.41 22.28 -8.20
N ALA A 242 0.36 23.38 -8.96
CA ALA A 242 -0.57 23.42 -10.08
C ALA A 242 -0.35 22.17 -10.93
N PRO A 243 -1.42 21.52 -11.42
CA PRO A 243 -1.25 20.32 -12.20
C PRO A 243 -0.22 20.57 -13.30
N ASN A 244 0.69 19.62 -13.48
CA ASN A 244 1.72 19.73 -14.50
C ASN A 244 1.60 18.52 -15.44
N PRO A 245 1.12 18.73 -16.68
CA PRO A 245 0.79 20.00 -17.32
C PRO A 245 -0.51 20.65 -16.79
N VAL A 246 -0.68 21.96 -17.00
CA VAL A 246 -1.78 22.79 -16.44
C VAL A 246 -3.17 22.29 -16.82
N SER A 247 -3.31 21.59 -17.96
CA SER A 247 -4.59 21.03 -18.40
C SER A 247 -4.92 19.65 -17.85
N SER A 248 -4.03 19.04 -17.04
CA SER A 248 -4.17 17.69 -16.52
C SER A 248 -4.79 17.72 -15.13
N GLY A 249 -5.58 16.72 -14.74
CA GLY A 249 -5.80 16.42 -13.31
C GLY A 249 -6.59 17.44 -12.46
N GLN A 250 -6.51 17.27 -11.13
CA GLN A 250 -7.14 18.13 -10.11
C GLN A 250 -6.13 18.55 -9.03
N TYR A 251 -6.47 19.61 -8.28
CA TYR A 251 -5.79 19.98 -7.04
C TYR A 251 -6.28 19.09 -5.89
N VAL A 252 -5.41 18.71 -4.94
CA VAL A 252 -5.73 17.75 -3.87
C VAL A 252 -5.27 18.20 -2.49
N ARG A 253 -6.18 18.56 -1.58
CA ARG A 253 -5.88 18.93 -0.18
C ARG A 253 -6.20 17.80 0.79
N ARG A 254 -5.38 17.65 1.83
CA ARG A 254 -5.65 16.74 2.95
C ARG A 254 -5.90 17.51 4.23
N TYR A 255 -6.85 17.05 5.02
CA TYR A 255 -7.12 17.49 6.37
C TYR A 255 -7.05 16.27 7.28
N ASN A 256 -6.43 16.38 8.44
CA ASN A 256 -6.21 15.24 9.33
C ASN A 256 -6.71 15.58 10.73
N ALA A 257 -7.28 14.60 11.41
CA ALA A 257 -7.60 14.68 12.82
C ALA A 257 -7.10 13.41 13.51
N TYR A 258 -6.42 13.58 14.64
CA TYR A 258 -6.01 12.48 15.50
C TYR A 258 -7.05 12.35 16.59
N ILE A 259 -7.54 11.12 16.76
CA ILE A 259 -8.56 10.81 17.75
C ILE A 259 -8.00 9.75 18.68
N TRP A 260 -8.16 10.01 19.96
CA TRP A 260 -7.73 9.12 21.01
C TRP A 260 -8.82 8.10 21.31
N LYS A 261 -8.44 6.88 21.63
CA LYS A 261 -9.37 5.82 22.03
C LYS A 261 -9.52 5.87 23.55
N ASN A 262 -10.76 5.97 24.02
CA ASN A 262 -11.09 5.84 25.43
C ASN A 262 -11.13 4.36 25.82
N ASN A 263 -10.16 3.88 26.59
CA ASN A 263 -10.13 2.51 27.11
C ASN A 263 -10.61 2.41 28.58
N ASP A 264 -11.02 3.51 29.21
CA ASP A 264 -11.56 3.47 30.56
C ASP A 264 -12.99 2.90 30.56
N PRO A 265 -13.35 2.06 31.56
CA PRO A 265 -14.71 1.58 31.70
C PRO A 265 -15.64 2.78 31.95
N LYS A 266 -16.53 3.02 30.98
CA LYS A 266 -17.67 3.95 30.97
C LYS A 266 -17.93 4.62 32.34
N SER A 267 -17.49 5.86 32.50
CA SER A 267 -17.71 6.64 33.72
C SER A 267 -18.20 8.03 33.35
N ASP A 268 -19.35 8.43 33.90
CA ASP A 268 -19.96 9.76 33.71
C ASP A 268 -19.11 10.90 34.29
N THR A 269 -18.02 10.57 35.00
CA THR A 269 -17.11 11.52 35.66
C THR A 269 -15.74 11.61 34.99
N ASN A 270 -15.51 10.90 33.89
CA ASN A 270 -14.22 10.93 33.17
C ASN A 270 -14.41 10.85 31.65
N PRO A 271 -15.11 11.82 31.03
CA PRO A 271 -15.33 11.76 29.61
C PRO A 271 -14.05 12.23 28.89
N HIS A 272 -13.27 11.27 28.39
CA HIS A 272 -12.07 11.52 27.57
C HIS A 272 -12.38 12.15 26.19
N HIS A 273 -13.62 12.62 25.97
CA HIS A 273 -14.18 13.19 24.73
C HIS A 273 -15.07 14.42 25.02
N GLY A 274 -14.67 15.24 25.99
CA GLY A 274 -15.39 16.44 26.43
C GLY A 274 -16.65 16.14 27.26
N ASP A 275 -17.39 17.16 27.67
CA ASP A 275 -18.51 17.03 28.62
C ASP A 275 -19.74 16.25 28.10
N THR A 276 -19.72 15.79 26.85
CA THR A 276 -20.81 15.05 26.22
C THR A 276 -20.59 13.53 26.28
N PRO A 277 -21.43 12.75 27.00
CA PRO A 277 -21.22 11.32 27.25
C PRO A 277 -21.41 10.39 26.03
N ASN A 278 -21.56 10.93 24.82
CA ASN A 278 -22.02 10.20 23.63
C ASN A 278 -20.94 9.38 22.90
N HIS A 279 -19.65 9.53 23.27
CA HIS A 279 -18.53 8.85 22.59
C HIS A 279 -17.70 7.90 23.47
N ASN A 280 -18.20 7.58 24.67
CA ASN A 280 -17.55 6.65 25.60
C ASN A 280 -17.45 5.20 25.07
N ASP A 281 -18.08 4.89 23.95
CA ASP A 281 -18.05 3.58 23.28
C ASP A 281 -17.06 3.51 22.11
N ASN A 282 -16.20 4.53 21.92
CA ASN A 282 -15.29 4.62 20.77
C ASN A 282 -16.02 4.47 19.42
N THR A 283 -17.24 4.99 19.32
CA THR A 283 -18.00 4.95 18.07
C THR A 283 -18.38 6.35 17.63
N ILE A 284 -18.03 6.69 16.38
CA ILE A 284 -18.58 7.84 15.68
C ILE A 284 -19.88 7.39 15.03
N LYS A 285 -20.98 8.10 15.29
CA LYS A 285 -22.30 7.69 14.77
C LYS A 285 -22.52 8.23 13.36
N LYS A 286 -23.29 7.47 12.58
CA LYS A 286 -23.81 7.92 11.29
C LYS A 286 -24.50 9.27 11.42
N GLY A 287 -24.21 10.18 10.48
CA GLY A 287 -24.82 11.51 10.43
C GLY A 287 -24.14 12.54 11.35
N GLU A 288 -23.13 12.15 12.12
CA GLU A 288 -22.25 13.13 12.76
C GLU A 288 -21.37 13.84 11.75
N ILE A 289 -20.87 15.01 12.14
CA ILE A 289 -20.08 15.87 11.26
C ILE A 289 -18.69 15.25 11.11
N LEU A 290 -18.28 14.95 9.88
CA LEU A 290 -16.92 14.55 9.51
C LEU A 290 -16.02 15.78 9.36
N LEU A 291 -16.46 16.75 8.56
CA LEU A 291 -15.76 18.01 8.30
C LEU A 291 -16.78 19.13 8.31
N LYS A 292 -16.47 20.28 8.92
CA LYS A 292 -17.29 21.49 8.88
C LYS A 292 -16.42 22.71 8.65
N SER A 293 -16.83 23.53 7.68
CA SER A 293 -16.23 24.83 7.39
C SER A 293 -17.31 25.79 6.90
N GLY A 294 -16.95 27.05 6.61
CA GLY A 294 -17.86 27.99 5.96
C GLY A 294 -18.27 27.57 4.54
N ALA A 295 -17.44 26.79 3.85
CA ALA A 295 -17.66 26.39 2.45
C ALA A 295 -18.25 24.98 2.29
N LEU A 296 -17.99 24.08 3.23
CA LEU A 296 -18.28 22.65 3.10
C LEU A 296 -18.63 22.04 4.46
N THR A 297 -19.67 21.21 4.49
CA THR A 297 -19.97 20.32 5.61
C THR A 297 -20.15 18.89 5.10
N LEU A 298 -19.37 17.95 5.65
CA LEU A 298 -19.44 16.52 5.36
C LEU A 298 -19.89 15.78 6.61
N PHE A 299 -20.57 14.65 6.41
CA PHE A 299 -21.10 13.81 7.49
C PHE A 299 -20.59 12.37 7.36
N PHE A 300 -20.48 11.68 8.49
CA PHE A 300 -20.17 10.26 8.49
C PHE A 300 -21.31 9.46 7.84
N PRO A 301 -21.01 8.61 6.84
CA PRO A 301 -22.03 7.88 6.09
C PRO A 301 -22.61 6.68 6.88
N GLN A 302 -21.90 6.23 7.92
CA GLN A 302 -22.28 5.11 8.78
C GLN A 302 -21.59 5.22 10.14
N ASP A 303 -21.94 4.30 11.04
CA ASP A 303 -21.23 4.11 12.29
C ASP A 303 -19.79 3.63 12.04
N VAL A 304 -18.85 4.19 12.80
CA VAL A 304 -17.44 3.85 12.75
C VAL A 304 -16.95 3.56 14.16
N GLU A 305 -16.67 2.28 14.43
CA GLU A 305 -15.96 1.86 15.62
C GLU A 305 -14.47 2.21 15.44
N ILE A 306 -13.98 3.21 16.17
CA ILE A 306 -12.60 3.64 16.05
C ILE A 306 -11.67 2.60 16.69
N LYS A 307 -10.62 2.23 15.95
CA LYS A 307 -9.59 1.29 16.40
C LYS A 307 -8.24 1.98 16.39
N GLU A 308 -7.47 1.70 17.43
CA GLU A 308 -6.12 2.22 17.54
C GLU A 308 -5.24 1.78 16.37
N GLY A 309 -4.34 2.65 15.96
CA GLY A 309 -3.39 2.44 14.87
C GLY A 309 -3.98 2.43 13.45
N LEU A 310 -5.30 2.64 13.30
CA LEU A 310 -5.92 2.75 11.98
C LEU A 310 -5.96 4.18 11.47
N VAL A 311 -5.93 4.30 10.14
CA VAL A 311 -6.24 5.53 9.41
C VAL A 311 -7.57 5.34 8.66
N TYR A 312 -8.53 6.21 8.92
CA TYR A 312 -9.79 6.30 8.19
C TYR A 312 -9.70 7.44 7.18
N ARG A 313 -9.61 7.11 5.89
CA ARG A 313 -9.54 8.10 4.81
C ARG A 313 -10.90 8.28 4.14
N TYR A 314 -11.31 9.53 3.96
CA TYR A 314 -12.54 9.91 3.28
C TYR A 314 -12.20 10.92 2.19
N GLY A 315 -12.59 10.63 0.95
CA GLY A 315 -12.39 11.47 -0.20
C GLY A 315 -13.67 12.21 -0.59
N TYR A 316 -13.54 13.46 -1.00
CA TYR A 316 -14.64 14.24 -1.57
C TYR A 316 -14.16 15.16 -2.69
N ASN A 317 -14.82 15.07 -3.84
CA ASN A 317 -14.61 15.98 -4.96
C ASN A 317 -15.56 17.17 -4.84
N ILE A 318 -15.03 18.38 -4.67
CA ILE A 318 -15.83 19.59 -4.46
C ILE A 318 -16.62 19.97 -5.72
N ASP A 319 -16.07 19.68 -6.90
CA ASP A 319 -16.68 20.09 -8.17
C ASP A 319 -17.83 19.16 -8.55
N THR A 320 -17.67 17.85 -8.31
CA THR A 320 -18.63 16.83 -8.75
C THR A 320 -19.56 16.35 -7.64
N GLY A 321 -19.20 16.56 -6.37
CA GLY A 321 -19.89 16.00 -5.21
C GLY A 321 -19.62 14.51 -4.97
N GLU A 322 -18.65 13.93 -5.70
CA GLU A 322 -18.28 12.52 -5.57
C GLU A 322 -17.62 12.22 -4.23
N LEU A 323 -17.98 11.08 -3.64
CA LEU A 323 -17.35 10.53 -2.43
C LEU A 323 -16.51 9.31 -2.81
N PHE A 324 -15.28 9.25 -2.33
CA PHE A 324 -14.35 8.15 -2.60
C PHE A 324 -13.55 7.77 -1.35
N ILE A 325 -12.85 6.63 -1.36
CA ILE A 325 -12.08 6.13 -0.20
C ILE A 325 -10.66 5.82 -0.66
N PRO A 326 -9.68 6.71 -0.41
CA PRO A 326 -8.31 6.47 -0.81
C PRO A 326 -7.73 5.21 -0.17
N THR A 327 -7.23 4.29 -1.00
CA THR A 327 -6.60 3.04 -0.53
C THR A 327 -5.10 3.18 -0.27
N SER A 328 -4.53 4.35 -0.57
CA SER A 328 -3.10 4.63 -0.45
C SER A 328 -2.88 6.08 -0.05
N ASP A 329 -1.79 6.34 0.67
CA ASP A 329 -1.27 7.70 0.88
C ASP A 329 -0.57 8.25 -0.36
N ALA A 330 -0.18 7.41 -1.32
CA ALA A 330 0.31 7.85 -2.62
C ALA A 330 -0.90 8.19 -3.51
N LEU A 331 -1.34 9.45 -3.46
CA LEU A 331 -2.47 9.93 -4.27
C LEU A 331 -2.01 10.35 -5.66
N ILE A 332 -2.76 9.94 -6.68
CA ILE A 332 -2.48 10.24 -8.08
C ILE A 332 -3.57 11.19 -8.58
N TYR A 333 -3.18 12.36 -9.03
CA TYR A 333 -4.13 13.44 -9.36
C TYR A 333 -3.73 14.29 -10.55
N ASP A 334 -2.58 14.06 -11.15
CA ASP A 334 -2.13 14.70 -12.37
C ASP A 334 -1.12 13.81 -13.13
N ALA A 335 -0.67 14.25 -14.31
CA ALA A 335 0.28 13.50 -15.12
C ALA A 335 1.63 13.30 -14.43
N ALA A 336 2.09 14.29 -13.65
CA ALA A 336 3.38 14.22 -12.95
C ALA A 336 3.35 13.16 -11.85
N THR A 337 2.32 13.18 -11.00
CA THR A 337 2.11 12.16 -9.97
C THR A 337 1.91 10.79 -10.60
N LEU A 338 1.17 10.67 -11.71
CA LEU A 338 1.00 9.42 -12.46
C LEU A 338 2.32 8.88 -13.02
N GLY A 339 3.18 9.75 -13.56
CA GLY A 339 4.48 9.39 -14.15
C GLY A 339 5.55 9.04 -13.12
N ALA A 340 5.40 9.49 -11.87
CA ALA A 340 6.36 9.28 -10.80
C ALA A 340 6.16 7.96 -10.02
N THR A 341 5.09 7.20 -10.27
CA THR A 341 4.64 6.17 -9.30
C THR A 341 5.33 4.81 -9.39
N GLY A 342 5.46 4.19 -8.21
CA GLY A 342 5.42 2.74 -8.00
C GLY A 342 4.04 2.29 -7.47
N GLY A 343 2.94 2.81 -8.01
CA GLY A 343 1.57 2.58 -7.50
C GLY A 343 0.98 3.75 -6.70
N GLY A 344 -0.31 3.68 -6.40
CA GLY A 344 -1.07 4.75 -5.75
C GLY A 344 -2.59 4.61 -5.91
N TYR A 345 -3.33 5.60 -5.43
CA TYR A 345 -4.78 5.73 -5.60
C TYR A 345 -5.11 6.99 -6.41
N GLN A 346 -5.74 6.84 -7.57
CA GLN A 346 -6.18 7.95 -8.40
C GLN A 346 -7.47 8.56 -7.84
N VAL A 347 -7.52 9.89 -7.74
CA VAL A 347 -8.64 10.63 -7.10
C VAL A 347 -9.43 11.50 -8.07
N CYS A 348 -9.04 11.53 -9.34
CA CYS A 348 -9.70 12.29 -10.38
C CYS A 348 -9.33 11.81 -11.76
N ASP A 349 -10.09 12.23 -12.79
CA ASP A 349 -9.67 12.05 -14.17
C ASP A 349 -8.37 12.81 -14.47
N ILE A 350 -7.52 12.22 -15.31
CA ILE A 350 -6.23 12.78 -15.75
C ILE A 350 -6.25 12.89 -17.27
N ASP A 351 -6.00 14.08 -17.80
CA ASP A 351 -5.97 14.35 -19.24
C ASP A 351 -4.52 14.59 -19.69
N LEU A 352 -3.99 13.69 -20.52
CA LEU A 352 -2.62 13.73 -21.01
C LEU A 352 -2.47 14.51 -22.33
N LYS A 353 -3.49 15.25 -22.79
CA LYS A 353 -3.43 15.98 -24.07
C LYS A 353 -2.25 16.95 -24.22
N ASP A 354 -1.78 17.53 -23.12
CA ASP A 354 -0.64 18.46 -23.09
C ASP A 354 0.71 17.73 -22.85
N VAL A 355 0.67 16.41 -22.63
CA VAL A 355 1.86 15.56 -22.61
C VAL A 355 2.12 15.08 -24.04
N SER A 356 3.09 15.72 -24.70
CA SER A 356 3.39 15.45 -26.12
C SER A 356 3.81 14.00 -26.40
N GLU A 357 4.49 13.38 -25.44
CA GLU A 357 4.98 12.00 -25.52
C GLU A 357 4.96 11.39 -24.12
N TRP A 358 4.16 10.35 -23.92
CA TRP A 358 4.07 9.63 -22.65
C TRP A 358 5.23 8.66 -22.50
N THR A 359 5.88 8.70 -21.35
CA THR A 359 6.87 7.68 -20.97
C THR A 359 6.16 6.59 -20.15
N PRO A 360 6.11 5.33 -20.64
CA PRO A 360 5.47 4.24 -19.92
C PRO A 360 5.99 4.06 -18.49
N VAL A 361 5.08 3.90 -17.54
CA VAL A 361 5.42 3.70 -16.12
C VAL A 361 5.66 2.22 -15.83
N ASN A 362 6.67 1.88 -15.05
CA ASN A 362 6.98 0.49 -14.67
C ASN A 362 6.59 0.24 -13.22
N LEU A 363 5.73 -0.76 -12.99
CA LEU A 363 5.33 -1.20 -11.65
C LEU A 363 6.03 -2.51 -11.29
N SER A 364 6.58 -2.58 -10.07
CA SER A 364 7.31 -3.74 -9.55
C SER A 364 7.07 -3.92 -8.05
N GLY A 365 7.45 -5.06 -7.47
CA GLY A 365 7.53 -5.26 -6.02
C GLY A 365 6.23 -5.02 -5.26
N ASN A 366 5.23 -5.90 -5.40
CA ASN A 366 3.93 -5.84 -4.71
C ASN A 366 3.16 -4.50 -4.84
N SER A 367 3.58 -3.61 -5.75
CA SER A 367 2.96 -2.30 -5.98
C SER A 367 1.49 -2.43 -6.39
N LEU A 368 0.63 -1.55 -5.86
CA LEU A 368 -0.78 -1.45 -6.22
C LEU A 368 -1.06 -0.08 -6.83
N TYR A 369 -1.57 -0.06 -8.05
CA TYR A 369 -2.21 1.11 -8.65
C TYR A 369 -3.72 0.90 -8.71
N ASP A 370 -4.48 1.73 -8.03
CA ASP A 370 -5.94 1.75 -8.04
C ASP A 370 -6.42 3.02 -8.76
N GLY A 371 -7.05 2.86 -9.91
CA GLY A 371 -7.59 3.98 -10.69
C GLY A 371 -8.81 4.64 -10.04
N GLY A 372 -9.36 4.08 -8.96
CA GLY A 372 -10.45 4.69 -8.20
C GLY A 372 -11.79 4.76 -8.95
N GLY A 373 -11.87 4.25 -10.18
CA GLY A 373 -13.00 4.53 -11.07
C GLY A 373 -12.86 5.82 -11.87
N HIS A 374 -11.64 6.36 -11.99
CA HIS A 374 -11.33 7.52 -12.83
C HIS A 374 -10.59 7.18 -14.13
N ALA A 375 -10.70 8.08 -15.11
CA ALA A 375 -10.14 7.91 -16.43
C ALA A 375 -8.77 8.59 -16.57
N VAL A 376 -7.87 7.97 -17.33
CA VAL A 376 -6.69 8.61 -17.93
C VAL A 376 -6.97 8.76 -19.42
N LYS A 377 -6.86 9.97 -19.96
CA LYS A 377 -7.33 10.32 -21.31
C LYS A 377 -6.20 10.80 -22.20
N ASN A 378 -6.35 10.61 -23.51
CA ASN A 378 -5.52 11.24 -24.55
C ASN A 378 -4.02 10.92 -24.42
N MET A 379 -3.68 9.71 -23.95
CA MET A 379 -2.29 9.25 -23.90
C MET A 379 -1.73 9.15 -25.33
N LYS A 380 -0.53 9.69 -25.57
CA LYS A 380 0.18 9.55 -26.84
C LYS A 380 1.55 8.90 -26.65
N ILE A 381 1.85 7.87 -27.42
CA ILE A 381 3.18 7.25 -27.50
C ILE A 381 3.58 7.13 -28.97
N SER A 382 4.68 7.76 -29.37
CA SER A 382 5.32 7.58 -30.67
C SER A 382 6.77 7.11 -30.59
N GLN A 383 7.35 7.07 -29.38
CA GLN A 383 8.71 6.65 -29.15
C GLN A 383 8.78 5.49 -28.16
N LEU A 384 9.61 4.49 -28.48
CA LEU A 384 9.86 3.37 -27.58
C LEU A 384 10.92 3.72 -26.55
N THR A 385 10.69 3.27 -25.32
CA THR A 385 11.73 3.18 -24.29
C THR A 385 12.71 2.05 -24.61
N THR A 386 13.86 2.04 -23.92
CA THR A 386 14.90 1.01 -24.06
C THR A 386 14.35 -0.42 -23.90
N ASP A 387 13.33 -0.59 -23.05
CA ASP A 387 12.72 -1.89 -22.76
C ASP A 387 11.76 -2.38 -23.86
N LYS A 388 11.49 -1.52 -24.87
CA LYS A 388 10.63 -1.81 -26.04
C LYS A 388 9.20 -2.21 -25.65
N ASN A 389 8.74 -1.74 -24.51
CA ASN A 389 7.39 -1.96 -24.01
C ASN A 389 6.61 -0.63 -24.02
N ALA A 390 5.45 -0.61 -24.68
CA ALA A 390 4.60 0.56 -24.80
C ALA A 390 3.20 0.30 -24.21
N GLY A 391 2.67 1.35 -23.59
CA GLY A 391 1.38 1.41 -22.91
C GLY A 391 1.40 2.48 -21.83
N LEU A 392 0.27 2.69 -21.16
CA LEU A 392 0.26 3.55 -19.96
C LEU A 392 1.31 3.06 -18.96
N PHE A 393 1.33 1.73 -18.77
CA PHE A 393 2.39 1.02 -18.10
C PHE A 393 3.28 0.31 -19.12
N GLY A 394 4.60 0.41 -18.97
CA GLY A 394 5.54 -0.36 -19.77
C GLY A 394 5.49 -1.81 -19.33
N THR A 395 5.72 -2.04 -18.03
CA THR A 395 5.76 -3.36 -17.44
C THR A 395 5.11 -3.39 -16.06
N LEU A 396 4.43 -4.49 -15.76
CA LEU A 396 4.01 -4.87 -14.41
C LEU A 396 4.83 -6.11 -14.04
N SER A 397 5.48 -6.14 -12.87
CA SER A 397 6.37 -7.24 -12.47
C SER A 397 6.26 -7.53 -10.97
N ALA A 398 6.70 -8.73 -10.55
CA ALA A 398 6.84 -9.10 -9.13
C ALA A 398 5.58 -8.79 -8.28
N ASN A 399 4.45 -9.35 -8.71
CA ASN A 399 3.14 -9.25 -8.05
C ASN A 399 2.49 -7.86 -8.05
N ALA A 400 2.91 -6.97 -8.97
CA ALA A 400 2.25 -5.69 -9.16
C ALA A 400 0.78 -5.86 -9.60
N THR A 401 -0.09 -4.95 -9.16
CA THR A 401 -1.52 -4.96 -9.51
C THR A 401 -1.97 -3.59 -9.99
N VAL A 402 -2.71 -3.57 -11.10
CA VAL A 402 -3.47 -2.40 -11.56
C VAL A 402 -4.96 -2.76 -11.51
N LYS A 403 -5.78 -1.90 -10.92
CA LYS A 403 -7.24 -2.13 -10.89
C LYS A 403 -8.04 -0.86 -11.07
N ASN A 404 -9.31 -1.01 -11.44
CA ASN A 404 -10.31 0.07 -11.46
C ASN A 404 -9.88 1.31 -12.25
N LEU A 405 -9.22 1.11 -13.39
CA LEU A 405 -8.68 2.19 -14.23
C LEU A 405 -9.32 2.17 -15.62
N HIS A 406 -9.72 3.34 -16.11
CA HIS A 406 -10.20 3.54 -17.48
C HIS A 406 -9.16 4.33 -18.26
N LEU A 407 -8.59 3.74 -19.31
CA LEU A 407 -7.76 4.44 -20.28
C LEU A 407 -8.61 4.81 -21.50
N GLU A 408 -8.79 6.09 -21.75
CA GLU A 408 -9.63 6.62 -22.82
C GLU A 408 -8.79 7.18 -23.98
N SER A 409 -9.08 6.69 -25.17
CA SER A 409 -8.48 7.11 -26.44
C SER A 409 -6.95 7.15 -26.44
N PRO A 410 -6.25 6.07 -26.03
CA PRO A 410 -4.80 6.03 -26.16
C PRO A 410 -4.40 5.93 -27.64
N GLU A 411 -3.46 6.77 -28.05
CA GLU A 411 -2.81 6.77 -29.37
C GLU A 411 -1.39 6.22 -29.22
N ILE A 412 -1.10 5.10 -29.89
CA ILE A 412 0.25 4.53 -29.96
C ILE A 412 0.61 4.37 -31.43
N ASP A 413 1.64 5.08 -31.90
CA ASP A 413 2.13 5.01 -33.29
C ASP A 413 3.64 4.77 -33.31
N ILE A 414 4.05 3.51 -33.49
CA ILE A 414 5.44 3.07 -33.31
C ILE A 414 6.04 2.56 -34.62
N ASP A 415 7.20 3.12 -34.99
CA ASP A 415 8.07 2.59 -36.03
C ASP A 415 9.19 1.72 -35.43
N PHE A 416 9.08 0.41 -35.62
CA PHE A 416 10.06 -0.59 -35.19
C PHE A 416 10.81 -1.21 -36.37
N SER A 417 10.86 -0.56 -37.54
CA SER A 417 11.50 -1.11 -38.74
C SER A 417 13.04 -1.18 -38.64
N GLY A 418 13.64 -0.33 -37.80
CA GLY A 418 15.10 -0.28 -37.58
C GLY A 418 15.62 -1.27 -36.53
N ALA A 419 14.74 -2.07 -35.91
CA ALA A 419 15.11 -2.99 -34.84
C ALA A 419 15.90 -4.20 -35.36
N THR A 420 16.75 -4.77 -34.51
CA THR A 420 17.52 -5.98 -34.86
C THR A 420 16.63 -7.22 -34.85
N SER A 421 17.06 -8.30 -35.49
CA SER A 421 16.28 -9.55 -35.58
C SER A 421 16.01 -10.23 -34.22
N THR A 422 16.75 -9.85 -33.17
CA THR A 422 16.56 -10.35 -31.80
C THR A 422 15.66 -9.47 -30.95
N ASP A 423 15.35 -8.26 -31.41
CA ASP A 423 14.52 -7.33 -30.67
C ASP A 423 13.05 -7.72 -30.77
N THR A 424 12.30 -7.52 -29.69
CA THR A 424 10.85 -7.73 -29.65
C THR A 424 10.22 -6.50 -29.03
N CYS A 425 9.15 -6.00 -29.66
CA CYS A 425 8.38 -4.87 -29.14
C CYS A 425 7.03 -5.36 -28.64
N HIS A 426 6.66 -4.95 -27.43
CA HIS A 426 5.39 -5.29 -26.80
C HIS A 426 4.54 -4.02 -26.66
N VAL A 427 3.33 -4.04 -27.19
CA VAL A 427 2.44 -2.86 -27.21
C VAL A 427 1.08 -3.24 -26.69
N GLY A 428 0.67 -2.61 -25.59
CA GLY A 428 -0.71 -2.66 -25.11
C GLY A 428 -1.18 -1.27 -24.76
N GLY A 429 -2.46 -0.95 -24.95
CA GLY A 429 -2.98 0.35 -24.52
C GLY A 429 -2.68 0.60 -23.04
N LEU A 430 -3.03 -0.37 -22.19
CA LEU A 430 -2.80 -0.29 -20.75
C LEU A 430 -1.40 -0.77 -20.34
N VAL A 431 -0.94 -1.92 -20.84
CA VAL A 431 0.36 -2.48 -20.46
C VAL A 431 1.12 -3.09 -21.65
N GLY A 432 2.40 -2.77 -21.79
CA GLY A 432 3.26 -3.46 -22.76
C GLY A 432 3.46 -4.94 -22.40
N LYS A 433 4.00 -5.20 -21.21
CA LYS A 433 4.28 -6.57 -20.72
C LYS A 433 3.82 -6.81 -19.28
N LEU A 434 2.88 -7.73 -19.10
CA LEU A 434 2.35 -8.12 -17.80
C LEU A 434 3.10 -9.32 -17.22
N ASN A 435 3.65 -9.14 -16.02
CA ASN A 435 4.48 -10.06 -15.25
C ASN A 435 5.71 -10.59 -16.00
N ARG A 436 6.69 -9.72 -16.28
CA ARG A 436 7.96 -10.15 -16.86
C ARG A 436 8.90 -10.75 -15.82
N VAL A 437 9.84 -11.56 -16.31
CA VAL A 437 11.05 -11.89 -15.57
C VAL A 437 11.86 -10.61 -15.32
N LEU A 438 12.28 -10.41 -14.08
CA LEU A 438 13.20 -9.35 -13.70
C LEU A 438 14.64 -9.73 -14.05
N THR A 439 15.42 -8.77 -14.52
CA THR A 439 16.85 -8.96 -14.75
C THR A 439 17.61 -9.04 -13.41
N PRO A 440 18.80 -9.65 -13.37
CA PRO A 440 19.60 -9.68 -12.14
C PRO A 440 19.87 -8.31 -11.54
N ALA A 441 20.12 -7.29 -12.37
CA ALA A 441 20.35 -5.91 -11.93
C ALA A 441 19.10 -5.27 -11.32
N GLU A 442 17.91 -5.58 -11.83
CA GLU A 442 16.65 -5.09 -11.26
C GLU A 442 16.30 -5.79 -9.95
N ILE A 443 16.58 -7.10 -9.86
CA ILE A 443 16.47 -7.82 -8.60
C ILE A 443 17.43 -7.20 -7.59
N GLU A 444 18.67 -6.89 -7.97
CA GLU A 444 19.64 -6.22 -7.09
C GLU A 444 19.20 -4.81 -6.69
N ALA A 445 18.61 -4.03 -7.60
CA ALA A 445 18.09 -2.70 -7.27
C ALA A 445 16.90 -2.76 -6.31
N LEU A 446 15.96 -3.69 -6.53
CA LEU A 446 14.82 -3.94 -5.64
C LEU A 446 15.31 -4.41 -4.27
N LEU A 447 16.22 -5.39 -4.25
CA LEU A 447 16.85 -5.82 -3.01
C LEU A 447 17.55 -4.65 -2.33
N LYS A 448 18.31 -3.82 -3.04
CA LYS A 448 18.98 -2.67 -2.43
C LYS A 448 17.98 -1.66 -1.85
N ALA A 449 16.82 -1.48 -2.46
CA ALA A 449 15.76 -0.64 -1.92
C ALA A 449 15.18 -1.23 -0.62
N GLU A 450 14.90 -2.54 -0.60
CA GLU A 450 14.44 -3.27 0.59
C GLU A 450 15.52 -3.30 1.70
N LEU A 451 16.77 -3.53 1.32
CA LEU A 451 17.93 -3.62 2.21
C LEU A 451 18.44 -2.25 2.66
N GLY A 452 18.10 -1.17 1.94
CA GLY A 452 18.49 0.20 2.29
C GLY A 452 17.89 0.66 3.61
N ASN A 453 16.85 -0.03 4.08
CA ASN A 453 16.23 0.16 5.39
C ASN A 453 16.90 -0.71 6.48
N LEU A 454 17.86 -1.57 6.14
CA LEU A 454 18.53 -2.41 7.13
C LEU A 454 19.62 -1.62 7.88
N PRO A 455 19.80 -1.89 9.18
CA PRO A 455 20.81 -1.22 9.98
C PRO A 455 22.25 -1.49 9.50
N PRO A 456 23.15 -0.49 9.63
CA PRO A 456 24.48 -0.52 9.03
C PRO A 456 25.46 -1.52 9.66
N ASP A 457 25.16 -2.04 10.84
CA ASP A 457 26.01 -2.89 11.68
C ASP A 457 25.59 -4.38 11.70
N LEU A 458 24.73 -4.80 10.78
CA LEU A 458 24.34 -6.22 10.63
C LEU A 458 25.54 -7.12 10.25
N PRO A 459 25.68 -8.32 10.88
CA PRO A 459 26.63 -9.32 10.41
C PRO A 459 26.33 -9.72 8.96
N GLN A 460 27.37 -9.88 8.14
CA GLN A 460 27.21 -10.24 6.72
C GLN A 460 26.38 -11.52 6.52
N SER A 461 26.51 -12.51 7.41
CA SER A 461 25.73 -13.75 7.35
C SER A 461 24.22 -13.55 7.49
N VAL A 462 23.78 -12.51 8.21
CA VAL A 462 22.35 -12.16 8.37
C VAL A 462 21.87 -11.42 7.14
N ILE A 463 22.66 -10.48 6.63
CA ILE A 463 22.39 -9.78 5.36
C ILE A 463 22.19 -10.82 4.24
N ASP A 464 23.08 -11.79 4.14
CA ASP A 464 23.02 -12.84 3.11
C ASP A 464 21.73 -13.68 3.23
N ALA A 465 21.32 -14.05 4.45
CA ALA A 465 20.09 -14.81 4.68
C ALA A 465 18.82 -13.99 4.33
N LEU A 466 18.77 -12.70 4.70
CA LEU A 466 17.66 -11.80 4.38
C LEU A 466 17.57 -11.57 2.86
N VAL A 467 18.71 -11.36 2.20
CA VAL A 467 18.81 -11.26 0.75
C VAL A 467 18.26 -12.51 0.07
N GLU A 468 18.63 -13.71 0.54
CA GLU A 468 18.13 -14.97 -0.02
C GLU A 468 16.63 -15.14 0.14
N ASP A 469 16.05 -14.70 1.26
CA ASP A 469 14.61 -14.79 1.47
C ASP A 469 13.83 -13.77 0.63
N LEU A 470 14.27 -12.51 0.62
CA LEU A 470 13.68 -11.45 -0.20
C LEU A 470 13.74 -11.79 -1.69
N LYS A 471 14.83 -12.40 -2.17
CA LYS A 471 14.96 -12.88 -3.56
C LYS A 471 13.83 -13.83 -3.97
N LYS A 472 13.24 -14.60 -3.06
CA LYS A 472 12.13 -15.51 -3.38
C LYS A 472 10.88 -14.74 -3.84
N SER A 473 10.65 -13.54 -3.32
CA SER A 473 9.52 -12.69 -3.71
C SER A 473 9.63 -12.11 -5.13
N PHE A 474 10.85 -12.07 -5.68
CA PHE A 474 11.16 -11.50 -7.01
C PHE A 474 11.42 -12.55 -8.10
N THR A 475 11.50 -13.83 -7.74
CA THR A 475 11.87 -14.94 -8.65
C THR A 475 10.67 -15.78 -9.14
N GLY A 476 9.45 -15.28 -8.90
CA GLY A 476 8.19 -15.82 -9.40
C GLY A 476 7.00 -15.06 -8.81
N GLY A 477 5.81 -15.29 -9.33
CA GLY A 477 4.60 -14.62 -8.83
C GLY A 477 3.52 -14.43 -9.87
N THR A 478 2.48 -13.69 -9.50
CA THR A 478 1.38 -13.29 -10.39
C THR A 478 1.15 -11.78 -10.30
N SER A 479 1.42 -11.06 -11.39
CA SER A 479 0.97 -9.66 -11.52
C SER A 479 -0.41 -9.62 -12.17
N SER A 480 -1.25 -8.66 -11.78
CA SER A 480 -2.68 -8.68 -12.14
C SER A 480 -3.25 -7.36 -12.66
N ILE A 481 -4.24 -7.47 -13.54
CA ILE A 481 -5.10 -6.39 -14.01
C ILE A 481 -6.55 -6.76 -13.68
N GLN A 482 -7.28 -5.87 -13.02
CA GLN A 482 -8.62 -6.17 -12.49
C GLN A 482 -9.59 -5.01 -12.69
N GLY A 483 -10.73 -5.22 -13.36
CA GLY A 483 -11.72 -4.14 -13.48
C GLY A 483 -11.23 -2.96 -14.31
N CYS A 484 -10.32 -3.18 -15.28
CA CYS A 484 -9.77 -2.11 -16.09
C CYS A 484 -10.47 -2.03 -17.45
N LYS A 485 -10.58 -0.82 -17.99
CA LYS A 485 -11.20 -0.53 -19.27
C LYS A 485 -10.24 0.24 -20.16
N VAL A 486 -10.14 -0.14 -21.43
CA VAL A 486 -9.48 0.68 -22.47
C VAL A 486 -10.52 1.01 -23.54
N SER A 487 -10.83 2.27 -23.77
CA SER A 487 -11.81 2.67 -24.81
C SER A 487 -11.14 3.41 -25.96
N GLU A 488 -11.60 3.12 -27.17
CA GLU A 488 -11.13 3.68 -28.44
C GLU A 488 -9.60 3.68 -28.61
N PRO A 489 -8.87 2.58 -28.30
CA PRO A 489 -7.44 2.53 -28.54
C PRO A 489 -7.13 2.66 -30.03
N THR A 490 -6.18 3.52 -30.38
CA THR A 490 -5.63 3.62 -31.73
C THR A 490 -4.18 3.21 -31.68
N ILE A 491 -3.91 1.94 -32.01
CA ILE A 491 -2.57 1.36 -31.94
C ILE A 491 -2.12 1.03 -33.37
N THR A 492 -1.11 1.73 -33.87
CA THR A 492 -0.47 1.49 -35.16
C THR A 492 1.00 1.17 -34.95
N VAL A 493 1.45 0.01 -35.41
CA VAL A 493 2.85 -0.42 -35.24
C VAL A 493 3.36 -1.05 -36.53
N LYS A 494 4.60 -0.76 -36.92
CA LYS A 494 5.25 -1.44 -38.05
C LYS A 494 6.64 -1.95 -37.70
N GLY A 495 7.05 -3.09 -38.25
CA GLY A 495 8.31 -3.74 -37.92
C GLY A 495 8.20 -5.26 -37.79
N ASN A 496 9.32 -5.89 -37.40
CA ASN A 496 9.40 -7.33 -37.15
C ASN A 496 9.33 -7.64 -35.64
N ASN A 497 8.92 -8.86 -35.27
CA ASN A 497 8.83 -9.32 -33.87
C ASN A 497 7.94 -8.43 -32.98
N LEU A 498 6.76 -8.09 -33.50
CA LEU A 498 5.79 -7.24 -32.80
C LEU A 498 4.78 -8.09 -32.03
N ILE A 499 4.48 -7.72 -30.79
CA ILE A 499 3.42 -8.32 -29.99
C ILE A 499 2.48 -7.21 -29.52
N ALA A 500 1.27 -7.12 -30.09
CA ALA A 500 0.38 -5.97 -29.88
C ALA A 500 -1.05 -6.37 -29.50
N GLY A 501 -1.63 -5.68 -28.51
CA GLY A 501 -3.04 -5.83 -28.15
C GLY A 501 -3.70 -4.56 -27.64
N GLY A 502 -5.02 -4.55 -27.57
CA GLY A 502 -5.78 -3.37 -27.13
C GLY A 502 -5.54 -3.02 -25.65
N LEU A 503 -5.45 -4.03 -24.78
CA LEU A 503 -5.19 -3.88 -23.35
C LEU A 503 -3.74 -4.20 -23.00
N ALA A 504 -3.25 -5.38 -23.40
CA ALA A 504 -1.90 -5.84 -23.10
C ALA A 504 -1.14 -6.26 -24.36
N GLY A 505 0.16 -5.96 -24.44
CA GLY A 505 1.03 -6.60 -25.44
C GLY A 505 1.16 -8.08 -25.15
N ILE A 506 1.73 -8.44 -24.00
CA ILE A 506 1.88 -9.84 -23.57
C ILE A 506 1.44 -10.07 -22.12
N VAL A 507 0.86 -11.24 -21.87
CA VAL A 507 0.34 -11.71 -20.57
C VAL A 507 1.16 -12.89 -20.05
N GLY A 508 1.92 -12.63 -18.99
CA GLY A 508 2.88 -13.55 -18.39
C GLY A 508 4.13 -13.74 -19.23
N ASP A 509 5.13 -14.42 -18.65
CA ASP A 509 6.40 -14.67 -19.31
C ASP A 509 6.77 -16.16 -19.32
N ASN A 510 6.65 -16.86 -18.19
CA ASN A 510 6.95 -18.29 -18.08
C ASN A 510 6.16 -18.96 -16.94
N ASP A 511 6.47 -20.22 -16.64
CA ASP A 511 5.81 -21.03 -15.59
C ASP A 511 5.83 -20.38 -14.20
N LYS A 512 6.86 -19.58 -13.89
CA LYS A 512 7.02 -18.86 -12.62
C LYS A 512 6.41 -17.46 -12.62
N PHE A 513 6.40 -16.79 -13.78
CA PHE A 513 5.91 -15.42 -13.92
C PHE A 513 4.61 -15.41 -14.73
N LYS A 514 3.49 -15.49 -14.01
CA LYS A 514 2.12 -15.60 -14.56
C LYS A 514 1.44 -14.23 -14.63
N GLY A 515 0.74 -13.93 -15.71
CA GLY A 515 -0.15 -12.76 -15.79
C GLY A 515 -1.59 -13.15 -15.46
N SER A 516 -2.33 -12.28 -14.77
CA SER A 516 -3.77 -12.48 -14.58
C SER A 516 -4.55 -11.24 -15.00
N ILE A 517 -5.55 -11.40 -15.86
CA ILE A 517 -6.46 -10.33 -16.26
C ILE A 517 -7.88 -10.78 -15.96
N THR A 518 -8.61 -10.00 -15.17
CA THR A 518 -9.98 -10.36 -14.74
C THR A 518 -10.91 -9.15 -14.87
N ASN A 519 -12.16 -9.38 -15.27
CA ASN A 519 -13.20 -8.34 -15.32
C ASN A 519 -12.78 -7.10 -16.12
N SER A 520 -12.02 -7.27 -17.21
CA SER A 520 -11.39 -6.15 -17.93
C SER A 520 -11.78 -6.12 -19.40
N TYR A 521 -11.83 -4.92 -19.98
CA TYR A 521 -12.53 -4.69 -21.24
C TYR A 521 -11.77 -3.77 -22.20
N VAL A 522 -11.90 -4.02 -23.50
CA VAL A 522 -11.46 -3.11 -24.55
C VAL A 522 -12.65 -2.73 -25.43
N LEU A 523 -12.98 -1.44 -25.51
CA LEU A 523 -14.15 -0.96 -26.24
C LEU A 523 -13.76 -0.14 -27.46
N GLY A 524 -14.33 -0.45 -28.63
CA GLY A 524 -14.06 0.29 -29.85
C GLY A 524 -12.58 0.32 -30.23
N GLY A 525 -12.18 1.26 -31.09
CA GLY A 525 -10.80 1.40 -31.53
C GLY A 525 -10.27 0.32 -32.49
N SER A 526 -8.99 0.47 -32.83
CA SER A 526 -8.30 -0.40 -33.79
C SER A 526 -6.83 -0.63 -33.44
N ILE A 527 -6.40 -1.88 -33.61
CA ILE A 527 -5.03 -2.34 -33.49
C ILE A 527 -4.55 -2.76 -34.88
N LYS A 528 -3.54 -2.08 -35.40
CA LYS A 528 -3.05 -2.21 -36.77
C LYS A 528 -1.56 -2.46 -36.76
N VAL A 529 -1.16 -3.64 -37.23
CA VAL A 529 0.26 -4.01 -37.31
C VAL A 529 0.65 -4.31 -38.75
N ASN A 530 1.66 -3.62 -39.25
CA ASN A 530 2.14 -3.76 -40.64
C ASN A 530 1.04 -3.57 -41.70
N GLU A 531 -0.08 -2.90 -41.40
CA GLU A 531 -1.21 -2.73 -42.34
C GLU A 531 -0.77 -1.94 -43.59
N ALA A 532 0.12 -0.96 -43.44
CA ALA A 532 0.69 -0.20 -44.56
C ALA A 532 1.83 -0.90 -45.30
N SER A 533 2.41 -1.96 -44.73
CA SER A 533 3.59 -2.69 -45.24
C SER A 533 3.41 -4.22 -45.14
N PRO A 534 2.35 -4.78 -45.76
CA PRO A 534 1.90 -6.15 -45.47
C PRO A 534 2.85 -7.25 -45.98
N GLN A 535 3.85 -6.91 -46.80
CA GLN A 535 4.79 -7.84 -47.43
C GLN A 535 6.25 -7.66 -46.96
N GLU A 536 6.51 -6.76 -46.01
CA GLU A 536 7.88 -6.43 -45.59
C GLU A 536 8.39 -7.29 -44.41
N TYR A 537 7.54 -7.53 -43.41
CA TYR A 537 7.96 -8.07 -42.11
C TYR A 537 7.46 -9.49 -41.90
N GLU A 538 8.24 -10.32 -41.22
CA GLU A 538 8.02 -11.78 -41.21
C GLU A 538 7.29 -12.29 -39.96
N ASN A 539 7.25 -11.51 -38.87
CA ASN A 539 6.75 -11.96 -37.58
C ASN A 539 5.95 -10.89 -36.82
N ALA A 540 4.72 -11.22 -36.43
CA ALA A 540 3.88 -10.44 -35.54
C ALA A 540 2.86 -11.34 -34.81
N GLN A 541 2.54 -11.01 -33.56
CA GLN A 541 1.46 -11.61 -32.77
C GLN A 541 0.50 -10.52 -32.32
N VAL A 542 -0.73 -10.55 -32.83
CA VAL A 542 -1.70 -9.47 -32.58
C VAL A 542 -3.05 -10.02 -32.19
N GLY A 543 -3.66 -9.44 -31.17
CA GLY A 543 -5.03 -9.75 -30.76
C GLY A 543 -5.77 -8.48 -30.34
N ALA A 544 -7.09 -8.43 -30.56
CA ALA A 544 -7.86 -7.23 -30.24
C ALA A 544 -7.96 -6.92 -28.73
N PHE A 545 -7.72 -7.90 -27.86
CA PHE A 545 -7.67 -7.73 -26.41
C PHE A 545 -6.23 -7.75 -25.89
N ALA A 546 -5.52 -8.86 -26.12
CA ALA A 546 -4.10 -8.98 -25.79
C ALA A 546 -3.33 -9.49 -27.00
N GLY A 547 -2.07 -9.08 -27.18
CA GLY A 547 -1.25 -9.60 -28.26
C GLY A 547 -0.97 -11.10 -28.09
N SER A 548 -0.59 -11.51 -26.88
CA SER A 548 -0.24 -12.89 -26.58
C SER A 548 -0.44 -13.27 -25.11
N LEU A 549 -0.96 -14.47 -24.86
CA LEU A 549 -1.01 -15.13 -23.55
C LEU A 549 0.08 -16.21 -23.50
N LYS A 550 1.14 -15.93 -22.74
CA LYS A 550 2.30 -16.82 -22.59
C LYS A 550 2.27 -17.60 -21.29
N SER A 551 1.73 -17.04 -20.20
CA SER A 551 1.54 -17.74 -18.93
C SER A 551 0.48 -17.06 -18.04
N GLY A 552 -0.40 -17.85 -17.42
CA GLY A 552 -1.43 -17.35 -16.50
C GLY A 552 -2.85 -17.39 -17.08
N SER A 553 -3.67 -16.39 -16.79
CA SER A 553 -5.10 -16.41 -17.13
C SER A 553 -5.70 -15.08 -17.59
N ILE A 554 -6.72 -15.18 -18.44
CA ILE A 554 -7.64 -14.10 -18.80
C ILE A 554 -9.06 -14.60 -18.51
N THR A 555 -9.83 -13.91 -17.69
CA THR A 555 -11.15 -14.37 -17.23
C THR A 555 -12.17 -13.24 -17.24
N ASN A 556 -13.42 -13.53 -17.59
CA ASN A 556 -14.53 -12.56 -17.51
C ASN A 556 -14.16 -11.23 -18.22
N SER A 557 -13.65 -11.33 -19.44
CA SER A 557 -13.05 -10.18 -20.15
C SER A 557 -13.53 -10.15 -21.58
N TYR A 558 -13.65 -8.96 -22.17
CA TYR A 558 -14.18 -8.86 -23.53
C TYR A 558 -13.56 -7.72 -24.34
N THR A 559 -13.65 -7.83 -25.67
CA THR A 559 -13.25 -6.76 -26.59
C THR A 559 -14.28 -6.52 -27.69
N THR A 560 -14.51 -5.25 -28.03
CA THR A 560 -15.20 -4.84 -29.26
C THR A 560 -14.25 -4.14 -30.24
N ALA A 561 -12.96 -4.01 -29.88
CA ALA A 561 -11.93 -3.49 -30.75
C ALA A 561 -11.69 -4.40 -31.95
N THR A 562 -11.12 -3.82 -33.00
CA THR A 562 -10.71 -4.58 -34.19
C THR A 562 -9.20 -4.71 -34.24
N ALA A 563 -8.69 -5.88 -34.63
CA ALA A 563 -7.28 -6.11 -34.86
C ALA A 563 -7.02 -6.52 -36.30
N LYS A 564 -6.01 -5.94 -36.95
CA LYS A 564 -5.49 -6.33 -38.25
C LYS A 564 -3.98 -6.37 -38.20
N ALA A 565 -3.39 -7.44 -38.73
CA ALA A 565 -1.96 -7.63 -38.71
C ALA A 565 -1.52 -8.43 -39.93
N HIS A 566 -0.48 -7.98 -40.62
CA HIS A 566 0.04 -8.67 -41.80
C HIS A 566 1.50 -9.07 -41.62
N VAL A 567 1.85 -10.23 -42.16
CA VAL A 567 3.24 -10.69 -42.30
C VAL A 567 3.52 -11.15 -43.72
N LYS A 568 4.76 -11.01 -44.13
CA LYS A 568 5.35 -11.50 -45.36
C LYS A 568 5.29 -13.03 -45.38
N LYS A 569 4.74 -13.57 -46.46
CA LYS A 569 4.73 -15.00 -46.76
C LYS A 569 5.47 -15.23 -48.07
N VAL A 570 6.41 -16.17 -48.07
CA VAL A 570 7.12 -16.59 -49.29
C VAL A 570 6.65 -17.99 -49.67
N THR A 571 6.10 -18.14 -50.87
CA THR A 571 5.54 -19.43 -51.34
C THR A 571 6.06 -19.79 -52.74
N GLY A 572 6.01 -21.10 -53.06
CA GLY A 572 6.27 -21.61 -54.40
C GLY A 572 7.75 -21.72 -54.81
N THR A 573 7.96 -22.20 -56.05
CA THR A 573 9.24 -22.19 -56.75
C THR A 573 8.97 -21.84 -58.21
N PRO A 574 9.46 -20.68 -58.73
CA PRO A 574 10.28 -19.66 -58.06
C PRO A 574 9.54 -18.91 -56.93
N PRO A 575 10.26 -18.22 -56.02
CA PRO A 575 9.67 -17.58 -54.84
C PRO A 575 8.70 -16.45 -55.20
N VAL A 576 7.49 -16.51 -54.67
CA VAL A 576 6.49 -15.44 -54.75
C VAL A 576 6.28 -14.87 -53.35
N VAL A 577 6.45 -13.55 -53.22
CA VAL A 577 6.21 -12.80 -51.98
C VAL A 577 4.75 -12.36 -51.95
N THR A 578 4.03 -12.77 -50.91
CA THR A 578 2.65 -12.37 -50.61
C THR A 578 2.53 -11.92 -49.15
N SER A 579 1.32 -11.55 -48.72
CA SER A 579 1.01 -11.21 -47.34
C SER A 579 0.02 -12.22 -46.74
N GLU A 580 0.13 -12.45 -45.44
CA GLU A 580 -0.77 -13.27 -44.62
C GLU A 580 -1.30 -12.43 -43.45
N GLU A 581 -2.62 -12.44 -43.25
CA GLU A 581 -3.23 -11.81 -42.08
C GLU A 581 -3.11 -12.74 -40.87
N VAL A 582 -2.52 -12.25 -39.77
CA VAL A 582 -2.20 -13.06 -38.57
C VAL A 582 -2.90 -12.58 -37.29
N ALA A 583 -3.70 -11.51 -37.37
CA ALA A 583 -4.41 -10.97 -36.21
C ALA A 583 -5.50 -11.92 -35.72
N LYS A 584 -5.58 -12.09 -34.39
CA LYS A 584 -6.65 -12.81 -33.70
C LYS A 584 -7.73 -11.88 -33.21
N GLY A 585 -8.94 -12.42 -33.08
CA GLY A 585 -10.09 -11.68 -32.54
C GLY A 585 -9.98 -11.31 -31.06
N PHE A 586 -9.12 -12.00 -30.30
CA PHE A 586 -9.00 -11.77 -28.86
C PHE A 586 -7.54 -11.78 -28.40
N THR A 587 -6.89 -12.95 -28.40
CA THR A 587 -5.47 -13.11 -28.05
C THR A 587 -4.83 -14.28 -28.80
N ASN A 588 -3.52 -14.25 -28.99
CA ASN A 588 -2.76 -15.44 -29.36
C ASN A 588 -2.47 -16.25 -28.09
N VAL A 589 -2.68 -17.58 -28.12
CA VAL A 589 -2.28 -18.47 -27.01
C VAL A 589 -1.07 -19.27 -27.47
N VAL A 590 0.11 -18.97 -26.89
CA VAL A 590 1.37 -19.56 -27.36
C VAL A 590 1.39 -21.06 -27.07
N THR A 591 1.76 -21.87 -28.06
CA THR A 591 1.83 -23.33 -27.96
C THR A 591 3.27 -23.84 -27.74
N THR A 592 3.80 -23.80 -26.52
CA THR A 592 5.11 -24.41 -26.12
C THR A 592 5.22 -24.63 -24.60
N PRO A 593 6.22 -25.37 -24.09
CA PRO A 593 6.14 -26.81 -23.75
C PRO A 593 5.08 -27.16 -22.68
N SER A 594 4.84 -28.47 -22.48
CA SER A 594 3.92 -29.02 -21.46
C SER A 594 4.22 -28.50 -20.04
N GLY A 595 3.19 -28.12 -19.28
CA GLY A 595 3.31 -27.76 -17.86
C GLY A 595 3.10 -26.27 -17.53
N ILE A 596 2.94 -25.40 -18.53
CA ILE A 596 2.60 -23.98 -18.31
C ILE A 596 1.08 -23.79 -18.38
N ASN A 597 0.48 -23.32 -17.29
CA ASN A 597 -0.96 -23.02 -17.26
C ASN A 597 -1.25 -21.75 -18.07
N ARG A 598 -2.13 -21.89 -19.07
CA ARG A 598 -2.65 -20.81 -19.91
C ARG A 598 -4.14 -21.01 -20.03
N THR A 599 -4.93 -20.10 -19.48
CA THR A 599 -6.37 -20.29 -19.44
C THR A 599 -7.08 -19.01 -19.84
N VAL A 600 -7.90 -19.11 -20.88
CA VAL A 600 -8.90 -18.09 -21.16
C VAL A 600 -10.25 -18.71 -20.80
N THR A 601 -11.06 -17.99 -20.02
CA THR A 601 -12.37 -18.46 -19.55
C THR A 601 -13.37 -17.33 -19.62
N ASP A 602 -14.62 -17.64 -19.96
CA ASP A 602 -15.76 -16.71 -19.99
C ASP A 602 -15.38 -15.37 -20.64
N SER A 603 -14.78 -15.41 -21.82
CA SER A 603 -14.30 -14.21 -22.52
C SER A 603 -14.95 -14.04 -23.87
N TYR A 604 -15.03 -12.81 -24.37
CA TYR A 604 -15.86 -12.49 -25.54
C TYR A 604 -15.20 -11.51 -26.52
N THR A 605 -15.51 -11.64 -27.81
CA THR A 605 -15.06 -10.71 -28.85
C THR A 605 -16.13 -10.45 -29.91
N LYS A 606 -16.11 -9.26 -30.51
CA LYS A 606 -16.98 -8.89 -31.66
C LYS A 606 -16.48 -9.45 -33.00
N ASN A 607 -15.21 -9.82 -33.09
CA ASN A 607 -14.60 -10.20 -34.37
C ASN A 607 -13.73 -11.44 -34.15
N LEU A 608 -14.36 -12.58 -33.89
CA LEU A 608 -13.63 -13.84 -33.70
C LEU A 608 -13.03 -14.31 -35.04
N LYS A 609 -11.70 -14.28 -35.13
CA LYS A 609 -10.96 -14.69 -36.36
C LYS A 609 -10.44 -16.13 -36.32
N ASP A 610 -10.37 -16.74 -35.13
CA ASP A 610 -9.94 -18.12 -34.92
C ASP A 610 -10.51 -18.67 -33.61
N ASP A 611 -10.65 -19.99 -33.51
CA ASP A 611 -11.10 -20.66 -32.29
C ASP A 611 -10.04 -20.56 -31.17
N VAL A 612 -10.28 -19.65 -30.22
CA VAL A 612 -9.54 -19.59 -28.96
C VAL A 612 -10.42 -20.19 -27.86
N THR A 613 -10.00 -21.32 -27.28
CA THR A 613 -10.74 -21.98 -26.19
C THR A 613 -11.09 -21.00 -25.08
N GLY A 614 -12.37 -20.94 -24.71
CA GLY A 614 -12.88 -20.05 -23.66
C GLY A 614 -13.19 -18.62 -24.12
N VAL A 615 -13.03 -18.33 -25.42
CA VAL A 615 -13.51 -17.10 -26.06
C VAL A 615 -14.73 -17.40 -26.93
N GLN A 616 -15.76 -16.58 -26.84
CA GLN A 616 -16.96 -16.68 -27.67
C GLN A 616 -17.18 -15.39 -28.47
N ASP A 617 -17.75 -15.53 -29.66
CA ASP A 617 -18.22 -14.36 -30.41
C ASP A 617 -19.51 -13.82 -29.78
N PHE A 618 -19.65 -12.50 -29.67
CA PHE A 618 -20.88 -11.86 -29.18
C PHE A 618 -22.14 -12.20 -29.98
N ASP A 619 -21.99 -12.54 -31.28
CA ASP A 619 -23.10 -12.98 -32.12
C ASP A 619 -23.54 -14.41 -31.80
N SER A 620 -22.63 -15.22 -31.23
CA SER A 620 -22.87 -16.64 -30.92
C SER A 620 -23.31 -16.87 -29.48
N ALA A 621 -22.78 -16.08 -28.55
CA ALA A 621 -23.13 -16.16 -27.14
C ALA A 621 -22.87 -14.81 -26.47
N TRP A 622 -23.79 -14.42 -25.61
CA TRP A 622 -23.57 -13.31 -24.70
C TRP A 622 -23.04 -13.85 -23.37
N PRO A 623 -22.18 -13.10 -22.67
CA PRO A 623 -21.90 -13.32 -21.27
C PRO A 623 -23.14 -13.74 -20.48
N GLY A 624 -23.11 -14.98 -19.98
CA GLY A 624 -24.11 -15.52 -19.06
C GLY A 624 -23.97 -14.97 -17.64
N TRP A 625 -23.16 -13.91 -17.45
CA TRP A 625 -23.07 -13.16 -16.21
C TRP A 625 -24.47 -12.59 -15.97
N SER A 626 -25.21 -13.26 -15.10
CA SER A 626 -26.65 -13.19 -14.93
C SER A 626 -27.23 -11.78 -15.02
N THR A 627 -28.53 -11.70 -15.35
CA THR A 627 -29.45 -10.55 -15.20
C THR A 627 -29.55 -10.05 -13.75
N LEU A 628 -28.41 -9.77 -13.13
CA LEU A 628 -28.29 -9.11 -11.86
C LEU A 628 -28.66 -7.65 -12.12
N THR A 629 -29.81 -7.29 -11.60
CA THR A 629 -30.15 -5.93 -11.16
C THR A 629 -29.06 -5.25 -10.31
N GLU A 630 -27.93 -5.92 -10.03
CA GLU A 630 -26.76 -5.42 -9.31
C GLU A 630 -25.47 -6.05 -9.90
N TRP A 631 -25.18 -5.83 -11.20
CA TRP A 631 -23.78 -5.58 -11.62
C TRP A 631 -23.31 -4.41 -10.79
N PRO A 632 -22.17 -4.46 -10.07
CA PRO A 632 -22.03 -3.72 -8.83
C PRO A 632 -22.43 -2.27 -9.03
N LEU A 633 -23.68 -1.97 -8.64
CA LEU A 633 -23.95 -0.73 -7.95
C LEU A 633 -22.88 -0.66 -6.87
N PHE A 634 -22.51 0.54 -6.52
CA PHE A 634 -21.86 0.81 -5.26
C PHE A 634 -22.78 0.33 -4.10
N SER A 635 -23.00 -0.97 -3.93
CA SER A 635 -23.46 -1.55 -2.69
C SER A 635 -22.19 -1.63 -1.86
N SER A 636 -21.92 -0.52 -1.20
CA SER A 636 -21.28 -0.50 0.11
C SER A 636 -21.20 -1.92 0.68
N PRO A 637 -20.03 -2.59 0.72
CA PRO A 637 -19.81 -3.44 1.86
C PRO A 637 -20.08 -2.53 3.07
N ALA A 638 -20.80 -3.04 4.06
CA ALA A 638 -21.35 -2.30 5.20
C ALA A 638 -20.27 -1.72 6.14
N VAL A 639 -19.10 -1.34 5.61
CA VAL A 639 -17.90 -0.92 6.32
C VAL A 639 -17.20 0.19 5.51
N TRP A 640 -17.82 1.36 5.44
CA TRP A 640 -17.17 2.61 4.97
C TRP A 640 -16.08 3.12 5.94
N GLY A 641 -15.85 2.42 7.04
CA GLY A 641 -15.00 2.90 8.13
C GLY A 641 -13.99 1.87 8.60
N SER A 642 -13.31 1.10 7.73
CA SER A 642 -12.14 0.28 8.13
C SER A 642 -11.31 -0.18 6.93
N ASN A 643 -10.58 0.75 6.30
CA ASN A 643 -9.64 0.38 5.23
C ASN A 643 -8.16 0.58 5.62
N GLY A 644 -7.88 0.64 6.94
CA GLY A 644 -6.53 0.67 7.53
C GLY A 644 -5.82 -0.70 7.61
N SER A 645 -6.51 -1.79 7.26
CA SER A 645 -5.90 -3.11 7.03
C SER A 645 -5.98 -3.42 5.55
N SER A 646 -4.92 -3.95 4.94
CA SER A 646 -4.97 -4.59 3.61
C SER A 646 -6.18 -5.53 3.53
N PRO A 647 -7.27 -5.18 2.83
CA PRO A 647 -8.38 -6.09 2.69
C PRO A 647 -7.99 -7.04 1.57
N SER A 648 -7.94 -8.33 1.90
CA SER A 648 -7.85 -9.41 0.91
C SER A 648 -9.04 -9.43 -0.08
N THR A 649 -10.04 -8.56 0.10
CA THR A 649 -11.25 -8.43 -0.72
C THR A 649 -11.76 -6.97 -0.74
N TYR A 650 -11.16 -6.12 -1.59
CA TYR A 650 -11.81 -4.88 -2.04
C TYR A 650 -12.78 -5.24 -3.18
N PRO A 651 -13.96 -4.59 -3.31
CA PRO A 651 -14.74 -4.69 -4.54
C PRO A 651 -13.94 -4.07 -5.69
N THR A 652 -13.73 -4.86 -6.75
CA THR A 652 -13.28 -4.35 -8.05
C THR A 652 -14.41 -3.49 -8.62
N LEU A 653 -14.15 -2.21 -8.85
CA LEU A 653 -15.09 -1.32 -9.55
C LEU A 653 -15.21 -1.81 -10.99
N ILE A 654 -16.44 -2.12 -11.40
CA ILE A 654 -16.76 -2.50 -12.78
C ILE A 654 -17.41 -1.29 -13.42
N TRP A 655 -16.79 -0.78 -14.46
CA TRP A 655 -17.06 0.50 -15.12
C TRP A 655 -18.47 0.72 -15.66
N GLU A 656 -19.30 -0.32 -15.74
CA GLU A 656 -20.57 -0.26 -16.47
C GLU A 656 -21.67 -1.02 -15.74
N SER A 657 -22.79 -0.36 -15.46
CA SER A 657 -24.08 -1.03 -15.32
C SER A 657 -24.59 -1.42 -16.70
N LEU A 658 -25.17 -2.62 -16.86
CA LEU A 658 -25.89 -3.13 -18.05
C LEU A 658 -25.65 -2.30 -19.33
N LEU A 659 -24.59 -2.65 -20.04
CA LEU A 659 -24.30 -2.20 -21.39
C LEU A 659 -25.58 -2.10 -22.24
N ASP A 660 -25.93 -0.90 -22.67
CA ASP A 660 -26.84 -0.65 -23.81
C ASP A 660 -26.10 -1.00 -25.14
N ILE A 661 -25.34 -2.11 -25.16
CA ILE A 661 -24.65 -2.68 -26.33
C ILE A 661 -25.64 -2.99 -27.46
N LYS A 662 -26.93 -3.16 -27.13
CA LYS A 662 -28.00 -3.26 -28.14
C LYS A 662 -28.05 -2.04 -29.08
N LYS A 663 -27.56 -0.86 -28.69
CA LYS A 663 -27.38 0.29 -29.59
C LYS A 663 -26.08 0.25 -30.39
N ILE A 664 -24.98 -0.21 -29.79
CA ILE A 664 -23.65 -0.23 -30.43
C ILE A 664 -23.54 -1.33 -31.51
N ILE A 665 -24.36 -2.39 -31.44
CA ILE A 665 -24.42 -3.46 -32.45
C ILE A 665 -25.54 -3.24 -33.50
N ARG A 666 -26.46 -2.27 -33.27
CA ARG A 666 -27.54 -1.92 -34.22
C ARG A 666 -27.26 -0.68 -35.07
N LEU A 667 -26.07 -0.09 -34.93
CA LEU A 667 -25.44 0.84 -35.87
C LEU A 667 -24.27 0.11 -36.55
#